data_AF-A0A972IL98-F1
#
_entry.id   AF-A0A972IL98-F1
#
_cell.length_a   1.000
_cell.length_b   1.000
_cell.length_c   1.000
_cell.angle_alpha   90.00
_cell.angle_beta   90.00
_cell.angle_gamma   90.00
#
_symmetry.space_group_name_H-M   'P 1'
#
loop_
_entity.id
_entity.type
_entity.pdbx_description
1 polymer ?
#
loop_
_entity_poly.entity_id
_entity_poly.type
_entity_poly.pdbx_seq_one_letter_code
_entity_poly.pdbx_strand_id
1 'polypeptide(L)'
;MNKVRRAVLTWATIAGLSVVTAPASVYAGANDDSTPPPADALERGFMNPPASARPRTWWHWTGGNVTKEGITKDLEWMKRVGIGGCQLADVSFGFGQTVEERIEFGSPEWFDAVRHAATEAQRLGLELAIFSSAGWSETGGPWVQPEQAMKKLVWSETTVEGPQRFAGRLPQPPSNNGPFQNQGAGGRSPQPDPTWYGDSAVIAFRIPAAEVDMVALKAKVTTSAGDPGAPGLFDDDWNSAATIRPPAEGAPAWLQIEFAQPFRARAITIAGPAGIPVGRVVAGDDVEHLRTLVTLPGAQLYRQGRIRTFALPETTAKIYRIEMTAAPLGPGPTMSQEPTPPAKQYSLTEVRLHGGARVNRWEDKAGFGHLFEYETVPTPDVPAEAMIQQRDVVYLTSRMAPDGTLNWDVPAGRWTILRLGCSLTGAKNRPAPPSGSGYEADKLSAKHMEAYYHGYFDPLAKALGPLFGKSLQYVVMDSWEAGRQNWTEEMIDEFWRRRGYDPTPYLAILTGRVVESAEASDRFLWDFRRTLADMWADCHYGVMADLLGKHGIGIYGEAAGVSLEIPEDTLLNKSKVAIPMGEFWVGKMHPPLMYYQDVRGAASAAHVYGKTLVATESYTGGGYETPYALKKVSDYWFAQSVNRIVFHTSAHQPLDTRPGNAMVGTHVHRNITWAEQARPFMDYLARQSFLLQQGLFVADLAYLLDEGAPSTMPIWGAGLTPKPPKGYDFDYINADVLLNRMSVDAGGRLVLPDGMSYRVLVLPQTDKMRPELLRKIRDLVLGGATVVGPRPARSPSLAGRPESDRDVPELAAEVWGDLDGVSRTIRYVGKGRVVWGLPLEDVLASLNTPKDAEFATGLDAEVAWTHRRTSDADIYYVANLTDAAQDIQARFRVSGKEAELWQPDTGQIAPASYRIVDDRTIVSLGLSPRESVFVVFRRAASSPTRTLPQRTATTLATVSGPWDVTFPANLGAPERIQLAHLESWTAHADPGVKYFSGTATYTRRIQAPQSWFQSGARLALDLGAVHDIAEVSINGEPPVTLWKPPYQVDATGSLKPGENRLEIKVTNQWTNRQIGDRLVPADRKVLAMPAGGFGPMAGFGGPQTPAESGLLGPVTVISTISQ
;
A
#
# COMPACT_ATOMS: atom_id res chain seq x y z
N MET A 1 -39.89 1.27 37.56
CA MET A 1 -40.22 1.21 39.01
C MET A 1 -38.94 1.52 39.79
N ASN A 2 -38.73 2.77 40.24
CA ASN A 2 -39.03 3.31 41.59
C ASN A 2 -38.44 2.44 42.73
N LYS A 3 -37.74 2.94 43.76
CA LYS A 3 -37.15 4.23 44.20
C LYS A 3 -36.65 3.99 45.65
N VAL A 4 -35.98 5.00 46.25
CA VAL A 4 -35.80 5.33 47.70
C VAL A 4 -34.30 5.34 48.08
N ARG A 5 -33.63 6.42 48.56
CA ARG A 5 -33.95 7.78 49.13
C ARG A 5 -32.68 8.68 49.02
N ARG A 6 -32.71 9.94 48.55
CA ARG A 6 -32.92 11.28 49.23
C ARG A 6 -31.91 11.57 50.38
N ALA A 7 -31.04 12.60 50.42
CA ALA A 7 -31.06 14.06 50.12
C ALA A 7 -31.87 14.93 51.10
N VAL A 8 -31.29 16.03 51.65
CA VAL A 8 -31.84 17.43 51.72
C VAL A 8 -31.08 18.40 52.67
N LEU A 9 -30.60 19.54 52.09
CA LEU A 9 -30.51 20.99 52.48
C LEU A 9 -29.88 21.46 53.83
N THR A 10 -29.31 22.68 54.00
CA THR A 10 -29.65 24.03 53.47
C THR A 10 -28.47 25.06 53.52
N TRP A 11 -28.65 26.17 52.80
CA TRP A 11 -27.79 27.31 52.39
C TRP A 11 -27.36 28.36 53.47
N ALA A 12 -26.25 29.10 53.23
CA ALA A 12 -26.23 30.55 52.82
C ALA A 12 -24.83 31.24 52.89
N THR A 13 -24.44 31.80 51.75
CA THR A 13 -23.49 32.92 51.39
C THR A 13 -22.77 33.76 52.46
N ILE A 14 -21.46 34.05 52.24
CA ILE A 14 -20.89 35.38 51.85
C ILE A 14 -19.35 35.29 51.62
N ALA A 15 -18.90 35.93 50.52
CA ALA A 15 -17.59 36.54 50.18
C ALA A 15 -16.28 35.73 50.18
N GLY A 16 -15.52 35.89 49.08
CA GLY A 16 -14.05 35.76 49.08
C GLY A 16 -13.47 35.10 47.84
N LEU A 17 -13.43 35.82 46.71
CA LEU A 17 -12.55 35.48 45.58
C LEU A 17 -11.09 35.59 46.05
N SER A 18 -10.32 34.52 45.90
CA SER A 18 -8.86 34.54 45.95
C SER A 18 -8.32 33.81 44.73
N VAL A 19 -8.09 34.57 43.66
CA VAL A 19 -7.22 34.20 42.54
C VAL A 19 -5.80 34.21 43.07
N VAL A 20 -5.14 33.05 43.08
CA VAL A 20 -3.68 33.00 43.31
C VAL A 20 -3.00 33.26 41.97
N THR A 21 -2.65 34.53 41.77
CA THR A 21 -1.67 35.00 40.81
C THR A 21 -0.27 34.52 41.22
N ALA A 22 0.42 33.79 40.35
CA ALA A 22 1.86 33.60 40.47
C ALA A 22 2.58 34.87 39.95
N PRO A 23 3.65 35.34 40.63
CA PRO A 23 4.24 36.64 40.35
C PRO A 23 5.14 36.61 39.11
N ALA A 24 4.91 37.55 38.21
CA ALA A 24 5.89 38.00 37.24
C ALA A 24 6.91 38.89 37.97
N SER A 25 8.13 38.40 38.14
CA SER A 25 9.26 39.20 38.62
C SER A 25 9.88 39.95 37.44
N VAL A 26 9.72 41.26 37.43
CA VAL A 26 10.41 42.21 36.56
C VAL A 26 11.87 42.29 36.99
N TYR A 27 12.79 41.87 36.11
CA TYR A 27 14.16 42.37 36.11
C TYR A 27 14.32 43.29 34.90
N ALA A 28 14.30 44.60 35.17
CA ALA A 28 14.75 45.61 34.23
C ALA A 28 16.28 45.60 34.22
N GLY A 29 16.86 45.07 33.14
CA GLY A 29 18.26 45.24 32.76
C GLY A 29 18.32 46.09 31.50
N ALA A 30 19.16 47.12 31.52
CA ALA A 30 19.28 48.13 30.48
C ALA A 30 19.69 47.57 29.10
N ASN A 31 19.26 48.28 28.06
CA ASN A 31 19.57 48.09 26.64
C ASN A 31 21.01 47.63 26.39
N ASP A 32 21.13 46.50 25.68
CA ASP A 32 22.23 46.29 24.73
C ASP A 32 21.62 45.83 23.41
N ASP A 33 21.69 46.72 22.42
CA ASP A 33 21.04 46.66 21.13
C ASP A 33 21.94 45.88 20.15
N SER A 34 22.14 44.57 20.38
CA SER A 34 22.89 43.72 19.44
C SER A 34 22.74 42.20 19.62
N THR A 35 21.57 41.69 20.00
CA THR A 35 21.30 40.23 19.96
C THR A 35 20.11 39.92 19.06
N PRO A 36 20.27 39.11 17.99
CA PRO A 36 19.13 38.72 17.16
C PRO A 36 18.09 37.97 18.01
N PRO A 37 16.78 38.13 17.71
CA PRO A 37 15.75 37.38 18.43
C PRO A 37 16.01 35.87 18.29
N PRO A 38 15.69 35.07 19.32
CA PRO A 38 15.89 33.62 19.26
C PRO A 38 15.20 33.05 18.01
N ALA A 39 15.92 32.20 17.26
CA ALA A 39 15.43 31.61 16.01
C ALA A 39 14.02 30.98 16.17
N ASP A 40 13.22 30.98 15.12
CA ASP A 40 11.92 30.29 15.08
C ASP A 40 12.11 28.75 15.20
N ALA A 41 11.20 28.04 15.88
CA ALA A 41 11.25 26.58 16.02
C ALA A 41 11.14 25.85 14.67
N LEU A 42 10.32 26.36 13.75
CA LEU A 42 10.18 25.82 12.40
C LEU A 42 11.51 25.94 11.65
N GLU A 43 12.16 27.10 11.76
CA GLU A 43 13.44 27.41 11.13
C GLU A 43 14.56 26.54 11.70
N ARG A 44 14.65 26.40 13.03
CA ARG A 44 15.63 25.53 13.67
C ARG A 44 15.47 24.06 13.26
N GLY A 45 14.24 23.55 13.24
CA GLY A 45 13.97 22.17 12.89
C GLY A 45 14.17 21.89 11.40
N PHE A 46 14.00 22.87 10.53
CA PHE A 46 14.36 22.72 9.12
C PHE A 46 15.88 22.74 8.90
N MET A 47 16.61 23.65 9.55
CA MET A 47 18.07 23.67 9.44
C MET A 47 18.70 22.42 10.05
N ASN A 48 18.15 21.94 11.17
CA ASN A 48 18.64 20.78 11.92
C ASN A 48 17.49 19.80 12.22
N PRO A 49 17.09 18.96 11.24
CA PRO A 49 15.98 18.02 11.41
C PRO A 49 16.16 17.08 12.60
N PRO A 50 15.12 16.91 13.44
CA PRO A 50 15.14 15.97 14.55
C PRO A 50 15.15 14.53 14.06
N ALA A 51 15.46 13.59 14.95
CA ALA A 51 15.47 12.16 14.63
C ALA A 51 14.12 11.65 14.08
N SER A 52 12.99 12.23 14.50
CA SER A 52 11.65 11.90 13.98
C SER A 52 11.46 12.23 12.49
N ALA A 53 12.25 13.15 11.94
CA ALA A 53 12.18 13.54 10.54
C ALA A 53 13.15 12.75 9.65
N ARG A 54 14.16 12.08 10.23
CA ARG A 54 15.15 11.33 9.45
C ARG A 54 14.53 10.08 8.78
N PRO A 55 15.02 9.66 7.61
CA PRO A 55 14.54 8.43 6.98
C PRO A 55 14.91 7.20 7.83
N ARG A 56 14.16 6.11 7.68
CA ARG A 56 14.49 4.77 8.19
C ARG A 56 14.94 3.88 7.03
N THR A 57 15.35 2.65 7.33
CA THR A 57 15.66 1.65 6.30
C THR A 57 15.24 0.25 6.76
N TRP A 58 14.73 -0.56 5.85
CA TRP A 58 14.64 -2.01 6.06
C TRP A 58 16.05 -2.58 6.10
N TRP A 59 16.34 -3.38 7.12
CA TRP A 59 17.64 -3.97 7.37
C TRP A 59 17.52 -5.48 7.41
N HIS A 60 17.58 -6.08 6.21
CA HIS A 60 17.42 -7.51 6.02
C HIS A 60 18.67 -8.29 6.45
N TRP A 61 18.50 -9.25 7.33
CA TRP A 61 19.47 -10.28 7.65
C TRP A 61 19.23 -11.46 6.73
N THR A 62 20.14 -11.68 5.78
CA THR A 62 19.91 -12.59 4.66
C THR A 62 20.59 -13.94 4.84
N GLY A 63 19.80 -15.01 4.93
CA GLY A 63 20.29 -16.39 4.95
C GLY A 63 21.20 -16.74 6.13
N GLY A 64 20.99 -16.08 7.28
CA GLY A 64 21.80 -16.25 8.49
C GLY A 64 23.22 -15.66 8.40
N ASN A 65 23.54 -14.89 7.36
CA ASN A 65 24.87 -14.27 7.22
C ASN A 65 24.98 -13.00 8.05
N VAL A 66 25.17 -13.16 9.37
CA VAL A 66 25.12 -12.08 10.35
C VAL A 66 26.36 -12.10 11.24
N THR A 67 26.98 -10.94 11.46
CA THR A 67 28.08 -10.78 12.43
C THR A 67 27.86 -9.54 13.31
N LYS A 68 28.22 -9.61 14.59
CA LYS A 68 28.14 -8.45 15.49
C LYS A 68 28.99 -7.26 15.03
N GLU A 69 30.16 -7.54 14.45
CA GLU A 69 31.01 -6.51 13.86
C GLU A 69 30.31 -5.80 12.69
N GLY A 70 29.69 -6.57 11.78
CA GLY A 70 28.90 -6.01 10.70
C GLY A 70 27.71 -5.19 11.22
N ILE A 71 27.03 -5.67 12.27
CA ILE A 71 25.92 -4.96 12.90
C ILE A 71 26.37 -3.58 13.40
N THR A 72 27.48 -3.54 14.15
CA THR A 72 28.04 -2.27 14.63
C THR A 72 28.40 -1.34 13.47
N LYS A 73 29.10 -1.85 12.44
CA LYS A 73 29.50 -1.04 11.27
C LYS A 73 28.31 -0.49 10.49
N ASP A 74 27.26 -1.30 10.31
CA ASP A 74 26.03 -0.90 9.64
C ASP A 74 25.34 0.24 10.39
N LEU A 75 25.11 0.08 11.70
CA LEU A 75 24.43 1.09 12.52
C LEU A 75 25.26 2.37 12.67
N GLU A 76 26.58 2.26 12.81
CA GLU A 76 27.47 3.43 12.82
C GLU A 76 27.45 4.18 11.49
N TRP A 77 27.45 3.48 10.37
CA TRP A 77 27.29 4.10 9.05
C TRP A 77 25.93 4.80 8.94
N MET A 78 24.83 4.13 9.29
CA MET A 78 23.48 4.73 9.31
C MET A 78 23.47 6.04 10.12
N LYS A 79 24.07 6.03 11.32
CA LYS A 79 24.18 7.23 12.16
C LYS A 79 25.00 8.34 11.49
N ARG A 80 26.17 8.03 10.93
CA ARG A 80 27.04 9.02 10.26
C ARG A 80 26.32 9.70 9.09
N VAL A 81 25.64 8.92 8.27
CA VAL A 81 24.93 9.43 7.07
C VAL A 81 23.56 10.02 7.37
N GLY A 82 23.09 9.98 8.62
CA GLY A 82 21.87 10.66 9.03
C GLY A 82 20.58 9.86 8.82
N ILE A 83 20.66 8.53 8.71
CA ILE A 83 19.51 7.63 8.87
C ILE A 83 19.09 7.62 10.36
N GLY A 84 17.79 7.68 10.61
CA GLY A 84 17.21 7.80 11.95
C GLY A 84 16.89 6.48 12.64
N GLY A 85 16.89 5.37 11.89
CA GLY A 85 16.58 4.05 12.42
C GLY A 85 16.54 2.96 11.37
N CYS A 86 16.37 1.72 11.81
CA CYS A 86 16.27 0.56 10.95
C CYS A 86 15.17 -0.40 11.39
N GLN A 87 14.70 -1.23 10.45
CA GLN A 87 13.65 -2.22 10.66
C GLN A 87 14.21 -3.60 10.31
N LEU A 88 14.43 -4.44 11.32
CA LEU A 88 15.09 -5.74 11.19
C LEU A 88 14.11 -6.78 10.67
N ALA A 89 14.46 -7.41 9.53
CA ALA A 89 13.79 -8.59 8.99
C ALA A 89 14.82 -9.72 8.81
N ASP A 90 14.51 -10.93 9.27
CA ASP A 90 15.37 -12.11 9.04
C ASP A 90 14.77 -12.99 7.95
N VAL A 91 15.43 -13.05 6.80
CA VAL A 91 14.88 -13.60 5.56
C VAL A 91 15.74 -14.76 5.03
N SER A 92 15.10 -15.78 4.47
CA SER A 92 15.82 -16.84 3.73
C SER A 92 16.35 -16.37 2.38
N PHE A 93 15.90 -15.20 1.96
CA PHE A 93 16.16 -14.63 0.66
C PHE A 93 17.32 -13.61 0.73
N GLY A 94 18.07 -13.44 -0.37
CA GLY A 94 19.18 -12.48 -0.48
C GLY A 94 20.43 -13.06 -1.14
N PHE A 95 21.37 -12.18 -1.51
CA PHE A 95 22.58 -12.55 -2.26
C PHE A 95 23.82 -11.79 -1.76
N GLY A 96 25.01 -12.34 -2.02
CA GLY A 96 26.27 -11.63 -1.88
C GLY A 96 27.26 -12.35 -0.97
N GLN A 97 27.57 -11.72 0.16
CA GLN A 97 28.51 -12.15 1.17
C GLN A 97 28.01 -13.37 1.93
N THR A 98 28.93 -14.28 2.23
CA THR A 98 28.69 -15.44 3.08
C THR A 98 29.68 -15.44 4.22
N VAL A 99 29.25 -15.88 5.39
CA VAL A 99 30.11 -16.14 6.56
C VAL A 99 30.21 -17.63 6.81
N GLU A 100 31.29 -18.04 7.49
CA GLU A 100 31.51 -19.44 7.86
C GLU A 100 30.49 -19.91 8.90
N GLU A 101 30.30 -19.13 9.97
CA GLU A 101 29.32 -19.40 11.02
C GLU A 101 28.05 -18.58 10.77
N ARG A 102 26.98 -19.26 10.34
CA ARG A 102 25.67 -18.63 10.13
C ARG A 102 24.86 -18.64 11.42
N ILE A 103 24.13 -17.56 11.67
CA ILE A 103 23.21 -17.42 12.80
C ILE A 103 21.81 -17.87 12.35
N GLU A 104 21.27 -18.89 13.00
CA GLU A 104 19.95 -19.44 12.71
C GLU A 104 18.85 -18.68 13.47
N PHE A 105 17.77 -18.30 12.78
CA PHE A 105 16.65 -17.58 13.39
C PHE A 105 16.10 -18.31 14.63
N GLY A 106 15.92 -17.57 15.72
CA GLY A 106 15.39 -18.09 16.99
C GLY A 106 16.40 -18.85 17.85
N SER A 107 17.64 -19.02 17.42
CA SER A 107 18.70 -19.62 18.25
C SER A 107 19.15 -18.66 19.36
N PRO A 108 19.84 -19.16 20.41
CA PRO A 108 20.47 -18.29 21.42
C PRO A 108 21.40 -17.23 20.82
N GLU A 109 22.16 -17.59 19.78
CA GLU A 109 23.06 -16.70 19.05
C GLU A 109 22.29 -15.61 18.29
N TRP A 110 21.11 -15.94 17.74
CA TRP A 110 20.23 -14.97 17.10
C TRP A 110 19.68 -13.95 18.09
N PHE A 111 19.14 -14.41 19.22
CA PHE A 111 18.67 -13.53 20.28
C PHE A 111 19.79 -12.63 20.81
N ASP A 112 21.01 -13.15 20.91
CA ASP A 112 22.19 -12.38 21.31
C ASP A 112 22.62 -11.35 20.25
N ALA A 113 22.50 -11.67 18.96
CA ALA A 113 22.72 -10.72 17.87
C ALA A 113 21.67 -9.61 17.85
N VAL A 114 20.38 -9.94 18.05
CA VAL A 114 19.29 -8.94 18.14
C VAL A 114 19.47 -8.04 19.36
N ARG A 115 19.89 -8.60 20.50
CA ARG A 115 20.26 -7.83 21.70
C ARG A 115 21.46 -6.91 21.45
N HIS A 116 22.47 -7.36 20.71
CA HIS A 116 23.60 -6.52 20.28
C HIS A 116 23.11 -5.35 19.41
N ALA A 117 22.27 -5.62 18.39
CA ALA A 117 21.68 -4.60 17.54
C ALA A 117 20.86 -3.57 18.36
N ALA A 118 20.02 -4.01 19.28
CA ALA A 118 19.24 -3.14 20.16
C ALA A 118 20.11 -2.29 21.11
N THR A 119 21.24 -2.84 21.57
CA THR A 119 22.21 -2.11 22.40
C THR A 119 22.92 -1.02 21.59
N GLU A 120 23.36 -1.36 20.38
CA GLU A 120 24.03 -0.42 19.47
C GLU A 120 23.07 0.69 18.98
N ALA A 121 21.83 0.33 18.66
CA ALA A 121 20.79 1.31 18.32
C ALA A 121 20.57 2.30 19.47
N GLN A 122 20.50 1.81 20.72
CA GLN A 122 20.42 2.68 21.89
C GLN A 122 21.64 3.60 22.05
N ARG A 123 22.85 3.05 21.91
CA ARG A 123 24.11 3.80 21.99
C ARG A 123 24.16 4.94 20.97
N LEU A 124 23.65 4.69 19.77
CA LEU A 124 23.68 5.64 18.65
C LEU A 124 22.44 6.56 18.58
N GLY A 125 21.42 6.29 19.39
CA GLY A 125 20.13 7.00 19.36
C GLY A 125 19.38 6.77 18.04
N LEU A 126 19.37 5.52 17.57
CA LEU A 126 18.63 5.06 16.40
C LEU A 126 17.34 4.36 16.85
N GLU A 127 16.25 4.60 16.13
CA GLU A 127 15.03 3.81 16.26
C GLU A 127 15.28 2.39 15.73
N LEU A 128 14.91 1.36 16.51
CA LEU A 128 14.91 -0.02 16.05
C LEU A 128 13.47 -0.53 15.99
N ALA A 129 13.11 -1.10 14.85
CA ALA A 129 11.92 -1.93 14.70
C ALA A 129 12.30 -3.38 14.32
N ILE A 130 11.38 -4.31 14.52
CA ILE A 130 11.48 -5.68 14.03
C ILE A 130 10.19 -6.05 13.29
N PHE A 131 10.29 -6.88 12.27
CA PHE A 131 9.10 -7.40 11.58
C PHE A 131 8.28 -8.31 12.49
N SER A 132 7.00 -8.44 12.21
CA SER A 132 6.06 -9.19 13.04
C SER A 132 6.23 -10.71 12.98
N SER A 133 7.07 -11.22 12.07
CA SER A 133 7.44 -12.63 11.95
C SER A 133 8.88 -12.81 11.47
N ALA A 134 9.38 -14.05 11.42
CA ALA A 134 10.50 -14.38 10.53
C ALA A 134 10.05 -14.24 9.07
N GLY A 135 10.97 -13.94 8.16
CA GLY A 135 10.63 -13.43 6.83
C GLY A 135 10.24 -11.96 6.91
N TRP A 136 9.24 -11.55 6.12
CA TRP A 136 8.68 -10.20 6.18
C TRP A 136 7.16 -10.19 6.46
N SER A 137 6.40 -11.19 6.02
CA SER A 137 4.95 -11.22 6.25
C SER A 137 4.45 -12.62 6.62
N GLU A 138 3.42 -12.78 7.46
CA GLU A 138 2.72 -11.71 8.23
C GLU A 138 2.89 -11.92 9.74
N THR A 139 2.17 -12.89 10.29
CA THR A 139 2.22 -13.28 11.70
C THR A 139 2.12 -14.80 11.78
N GLY A 140 3.14 -15.44 11.22
CA GLY A 140 3.32 -16.89 11.21
C GLY A 140 4.64 -17.33 11.83
N GLY A 141 4.74 -18.62 12.16
CA GLY A 141 5.93 -19.23 12.72
C GLY A 141 5.72 -20.65 13.23
N PRO A 142 6.80 -21.39 13.54
CA PRO A 142 6.73 -22.80 13.95
C PRO A 142 6.02 -23.04 15.29
N TRP A 143 5.81 -22.00 16.10
CA TRP A 143 5.05 -22.09 17.36
C TRP A 143 3.53 -22.11 17.16
N VAL A 144 3.03 -21.70 15.98
CA VAL A 144 1.60 -21.70 15.67
C VAL A 144 1.12 -23.14 15.49
N GLN A 145 0.29 -23.60 16.43
CA GLN A 145 -0.29 -24.94 16.36
C GLN A 145 -1.34 -25.03 15.25
N PRO A 146 -1.61 -26.22 14.68
CA PRO A 146 -2.59 -26.39 13.61
C PRO A 146 -3.97 -25.77 13.93
N GLU A 147 -4.50 -25.95 15.14
CA GLU A 147 -5.76 -25.36 15.58
C GLU A 147 -5.73 -23.82 15.71
N GLN A 148 -4.55 -23.23 15.79
CA GLN A 148 -4.35 -21.78 15.88
C GLN A 148 -4.11 -21.14 14.51
N ALA A 149 -4.01 -21.92 13.44
CA ALA A 149 -3.67 -21.45 12.11
C ALA A 149 -4.89 -20.96 11.32
N MET A 150 -4.64 -20.18 10.26
CA MET A 150 -5.68 -19.66 9.35
C MET A 150 -6.61 -20.76 8.81
N LYS A 151 -7.91 -20.50 8.84
CA LYS A 151 -8.96 -21.48 8.52
C LYS A 151 -9.81 -21.10 7.32
N LYS A 152 -10.24 -22.12 6.58
CA LYS A 152 -11.26 -22.04 5.53
C LYS A 152 -12.50 -22.82 5.96
N LEU A 153 -13.67 -22.34 5.56
CA LEU A 153 -14.91 -23.11 5.66
C LEU A 153 -14.86 -24.32 4.72
N VAL A 154 -15.30 -25.48 5.19
CA VAL A 154 -15.46 -26.72 4.43
C VAL A 154 -16.79 -27.39 4.75
N TRP A 155 -17.30 -28.22 3.83
CA TRP A 155 -18.56 -28.92 4.04
C TRP A 155 -18.61 -30.29 3.40
N SER A 156 -19.51 -31.11 3.93
CA SER A 156 -19.99 -32.35 3.33
C SER A 156 -21.52 -32.33 3.27
N GLU A 157 -22.07 -33.11 2.34
CA GLU A 157 -23.50 -33.14 2.08
C GLU A 157 -24.03 -34.57 2.20
N THR A 158 -25.24 -34.71 2.73
CA THR A 158 -25.97 -35.98 2.78
C THR A 158 -27.42 -35.73 2.40
N THR A 159 -27.89 -36.40 1.35
CA THR A 159 -29.30 -36.32 0.93
C THR A 159 -30.12 -37.40 1.63
N VAL A 160 -31.27 -37.02 2.18
CA VAL A 160 -32.22 -37.92 2.83
C VAL A 160 -33.65 -37.61 2.38
N GLU A 161 -34.50 -38.63 2.30
CA GLU A 161 -35.91 -38.49 1.91
C GLU A 161 -36.81 -38.86 3.09
N GLY A 162 -37.58 -37.90 3.60
CA GLY A 162 -38.54 -38.13 4.67
C GLY A 162 -39.96 -38.40 4.16
N PRO A 163 -40.87 -38.85 5.04
CA PRO A 163 -40.67 -38.93 6.48
C PRO A 163 -39.92 -40.20 6.89
N GLN A 164 -38.82 -40.07 7.64
CA GLN A 164 -38.10 -41.20 8.22
C GLN A 164 -37.29 -40.77 9.45
N ARG A 165 -36.92 -41.72 10.32
CA ARG A 165 -35.91 -41.49 11.35
C ARG A 165 -34.54 -41.76 10.78
N PHE A 166 -33.75 -40.72 10.57
CA PHE A 166 -32.35 -40.84 10.17
C PHE A 166 -31.47 -41.08 11.40
N ALA A 167 -30.67 -42.14 11.36
CA ALA A 167 -29.65 -42.47 12.34
C ALA A 167 -28.42 -42.94 11.58
N GLY A 168 -27.46 -42.06 11.35
CA GLY A 168 -26.31 -42.35 10.52
C GLY A 168 -25.16 -41.39 10.77
N ARG A 169 -23.95 -41.86 10.46
CA ARG A 169 -22.74 -41.04 10.53
C ARG A 169 -22.64 -40.15 9.30
N LEU A 170 -22.64 -38.84 9.50
CA LEU A 170 -22.44 -37.89 8.42
C LEU A 170 -20.98 -37.92 7.96
N PRO A 171 -20.70 -37.87 6.64
CA PRO A 171 -19.33 -37.78 6.13
C PRO A 171 -18.59 -36.59 6.76
N GLN A 172 -17.33 -36.76 7.14
CA GLN A 172 -16.53 -35.63 7.60
C GLN A 172 -16.13 -34.76 6.39
N PRO A 173 -16.27 -33.43 6.47
CA PRO A 173 -15.71 -32.53 5.47
C PRO A 173 -14.17 -32.67 5.33
N PRO A 174 -13.58 -32.20 4.21
CA PRO A 174 -12.15 -32.29 3.97
C PRO A 174 -11.30 -31.58 5.03
N SER A 175 -10.28 -32.28 5.56
CA SER A 175 -9.35 -31.75 6.57
C SER A 175 -8.01 -31.28 6.00
N ASN A 176 -7.74 -31.50 4.71
CA ASN A 176 -6.44 -31.17 4.13
C ASN A 176 -6.20 -29.66 3.99
N ASN A 177 -4.92 -29.31 3.99
CA ASN A 177 -4.47 -27.95 3.81
C ASN A 177 -4.68 -27.49 2.36
N GLY A 178 -5.15 -26.26 2.20
CA GLY A 178 -5.27 -25.59 0.91
C GLY A 178 -6.44 -24.60 0.87
N PRO A 179 -6.68 -23.98 -0.28
CA PRO A 179 -7.52 -22.79 -0.38
C PRO A 179 -9.04 -23.06 -0.43
N PHE A 180 -9.47 -24.27 -0.80
CA PHE A 180 -10.90 -24.59 -0.98
C PHE A 180 -11.16 -26.09 -0.87
N GLN A 181 -12.16 -26.50 -0.07
CA GLN A 181 -12.56 -27.92 0.09
C GLN A 181 -11.33 -28.86 0.17
N ASN A 182 -11.24 -29.88 -0.68
CA ASN A 182 -10.11 -30.80 -0.72
C ASN A 182 -8.93 -30.35 -1.61
N GLN A 183 -8.98 -29.15 -2.22
CA GLN A 183 -7.89 -28.64 -3.05
C GLN A 183 -6.61 -28.48 -2.24
N GLY A 184 -5.52 -29.10 -2.67
CA GLY A 184 -4.24 -29.03 -1.98
C GLY A 184 -3.56 -27.65 -2.06
N ALA A 185 -2.77 -27.31 -1.03
CA ALA A 185 -1.99 -26.07 -0.96
C ALA A 185 -0.88 -25.94 -2.05
N GLY A 186 -0.55 -27.00 -2.78
CA GLY A 186 0.34 -26.95 -3.96
C GLY A 186 1.85 -26.93 -3.68
N GLY A 187 2.30 -27.28 -2.47
CA GLY A 187 3.72 -27.31 -2.10
C GLY A 187 4.43 -28.65 -2.37
N ARG A 188 5.73 -28.58 -2.69
CA ARG A 188 6.65 -29.73 -2.80
C ARG A 188 7.45 -29.94 -1.51
N SER A 189 6.79 -29.91 -0.35
CA SER A 189 7.47 -30.24 0.90
C SER A 189 7.65 -31.77 0.97
N PRO A 190 8.84 -32.29 1.31
CA PRO A 190 9.09 -33.74 1.38
C PRO A 190 8.29 -34.43 2.50
N GLN A 191 7.76 -33.68 3.47
CA GLN A 191 6.78 -34.14 4.44
C GLN A 191 5.53 -33.26 4.39
N PRO A 192 4.31 -33.83 4.40
CA PRO A 192 3.09 -33.05 4.46
C PRO A 192 2.97 -32.35 5.81
N ASP A 193 2.58 -31.08 5.80
CA ASP A 193 2.36 -30.33 7.03
C ASP A 193 1.16 -30.90 7.83
N PRO A 194 1.13 -30.78 9.17
CA PRO A 194 0.05 -31.31 10.00
C PRO A 194 -1.31 -30.71 9.62
N THR A 195 -2.33 -31.54 9.46
CA THR A 195 -3.70 -31.09 9.14
C THR A 195 -4.55 -30.92 10.40
N TRP A 196 -5.61 -30.13 10.31
CA TRP A 196 -6.58 -29.96 11.40
C TRP A 196 -7.99 -29.77 10.84
N TYR A 197 -8.99 -30.25 11.59
CA TYR A 197 -10.41 -30.09 11.29
C TYR A 197 -11.20 -29.82 12.57
N GLY A 198 -12.14 -28.87 12.49
CA GLY A 198 -13.14 -28.62 13.53
C GLY A 198 -14.55 -28.51 12.95
N ASP A 199 -15.53 -29.14 13.59
CA ASP A 199 -16.95 -28.96 13.27
C ASP A 199 -17.41 -27.54 13.65
N SER A 200 -18.30 -26.96 12.85
CA SER A 200 -18.86 -25.63 13.10
C SER A 200 -20.38 -25.64 13.23
N ALA A 201 -21.09 -26.14 12.21
CA ALA A 201 -22.54 -26.20 12.23
C ALA A 201 -23.08 -27.37 11.41
N VAL A 202 -24.23 -27.93 11.80
CA VAL A 202 -25.00 -28.86 10.99
C VAL A 202 -26.36 -28.24 10.75
N ILE A 203 -26.71 -28.01 9.49
CA ILE A 203 -28.04 -27.57 9.08
C ILE A 203 -28.66 -28.58 8.13
N ALA A 204 -29.98 -28.60 8.02
CA ALA A 204 -30.66 -29.25 6.92
C ALA A 204 -31.61 -28.28 6.24
N PHE A 205 -31.78 -28.41 4.92
CA PHE A 205 -32.74 -27.64 4.15
C PHE A 205 -33.45 -28.53 3.15
N ARG A 206 -34.70 -28.15 2.82
CA ARG A 206 -35.47 -28.83 1.79
C ARG A 206 -34.84 -28.58 0.43
N ILE A 207 -34.60 -29.64 -0.34
CA ILE A 207 -34.04 -29.54 -1.68
C ILE A 207 -35.08 -28.85 -2.58
N PRO A 208 -34.73 -27.73 -3.26
CA PRO A 208 -35.65 -27.08 -4.19
C PRO A 208 -36.08 -28.03 -5.30
N ALA A 209 -37.35 -27.95 -5.74
CA ALA A 209 -37.90 -28.86 -6.74
C ALA A 209 -37.16 -28.80 -8.09
N ALA A 210 -36.54 -27.66 -8.40
CA ALA A 210 -35.76 -27.47 -9.61
C ALA A 210 -34.34 -28.06 -9.55
N GLU A 211 -33.86 -28.50 -8.38
CA GLU A 211 -32.53 -29.08 -8.20
C GLU A 211 -32.49 -30.52 -8.75
N VAL A 212 -31.82 -30.68 -9.89
CA VAL A 212 -31.56 -31.97 -10.55
C VAL A 212 -30.06 -32.17 -10.64
N ASP A 213 -29.56 -33.29 -10.11
CA ASP A 213 -28.16 -33.67 -10.22
C ASP A 213 -27.83 -34.13 -11.64
N MET A 214 -26.95 -33.39 -12.32
CA MET A 214 -26.54 -33.72 -13.69
C MET A 214 -25.77 -35.05 -13.77
N VAL A 215 -25.07 -35.45 -12.71
CA VAL A 215 -24.24 -36.66 -12.69
C VAL A 215 -25.14 -37.90 -12.77
N ALA A 216 -26.27 -37.87 -12.05
CA ALA A 216 -27.30 -38.89 -12.12
C ALA A 216 -27.90 -39.06 -13.55
N LEU A 217 -27.81 -38.03 -14.40
CA LEU A 217 -28.31 -38.07 -15.79
C LEU A 217 -27.34 -38.70 -16.78
N LYS A 218 -26.09 -39.01 -16.37
CA LYS A 218 -25.07 -39.67 -17.19
C LYS A 218 -24.88 -39.03 -18.57
N ALA A 219 -24.76 -37.70 -18.60
CA ALA A 219 -24.54 -36.94 -19.83
C ALA A 219 -23.27 -37.42 -20.56
N LYS A 220 -23.30 -37.39 -21.90
CA LYS A 220 -22.14 -37.71 -22.74
C LYS A 220 -21.20 -36.51 -22.77
N VAL A 221 -19.91 -36.74 -22.55
CA VAL A 221 -18.90 -35.67 -22.51
C VAL A 221 -17.88 -35.91 -23.61
N THR A 222 -17.62 -34.87 -24.41
CA THR A 222 -16.65 -34.92 -25.51
C THR A 222 -15.77 -33.67 -25.50
N THR A 223 -14.60 -33.75 -26.15
CA THR A 223 -13.70 -32.59 -26.31
C THR A 223 -13.30 -32.40 -27.77
N SER A 224 -12.70 -31.25 -28.05
CA SER A 224 -12.12 -30.91 -29.36
C SER A 224 -11.05 -31.87 -29.87
N ALA A 225 -10.47 -32.72 -29.01
CA ALA A 225 -9.43 -33.69 -29.38
C ALA A 225 -9.86 -35.15 -29.18
N GLY A 226 -11.17 -35.43 -28.97
CA GLY A 226 -11.72 -36.76 -28.74
C GLY A 226 -12.27 -36.96 -27.31
N ASP A 227 -12.22 -38.19 -26.82
CA ASP A 227 -12.65 -38.55 -25.46
C ASP A 227 -11.77 -37.84 -24.42
N PRO A 228 -12.34 -37.08 -23.45
CA PRO A 228 -11.58 -36.48 -22.36
C PRO A 228 -10.83 -37.49 -21.47
N GLY A 229 -11.19 -38.80 -21.54
CA GLY A 229 -10.88 -39.79 -20.51
C GLY A 229 -11.81 -39.64 -19.30
N ALA A 230 -12.02 -40.70 -18.51
CA ALA A 230 -12.91 -40.70 -17.34
C ALA A 230 -12.18 -41.03 -16.03
N PRO A 231 -12.55 -40.45 -14.86
CA PRO A 231 -13.10 -39.11 -14.65
C PRO A 231 -12.38 -38.33 -13.53
N GLY A 232 -12.38 -37.01 -13.64
CA GLY A 232 -12.00 -36.05 -12.58
C GLY A 232 -12.62 -34.68 -12.88
N LEU A 233 -13.86 -34.69 -13.38
CA LEU A 233 -14.58 -33.48 -13.81
C LEU A 233 -15.92 -33.30 -13.09
N PHE A 234 -16.41 -34.36 -12.44
CA PHE A 234 -17.72 -34.44 -11.77
C PHE A 234 -17.66 -35.27 -10.48
N ASP A 235 -16.47 -35.49 -9.94
CA ASP A 235 -16.23 -36.34 -8.76
C ASP A 235 -16.07 -35.52 -7.46
N ASP A 236 -16.18 -34.19 -7.56
CA ASP A 236 -15.95 -33.26 -6.46
C ASP A 236 -14.52 -33.37 -5.85
N ASP A 237 -13.56 -33.93 -6.60
CA ASP A 237 -12.14 -33.92 -6.26
C ASP A 237 -11.41 -32.76 -6.98
N TRP A 238 -11.09 -31.72 -6.22
CA TRP A 238 -10.47 -30.50 -6.73
C TRP A 238 -8.99 -30.65 -7.12
N ASN A 239 -8.44 -31.88 -7.07
CA ASN A 239 -7.06 -32.21 -7.44
C ASN A 239 -6.95 -33.07 -8.71
N SER A 240 -8.01 -33.79 -9.06
CA SER A 240 -8.06 -34.62 -10.26
C SER A 240 -8.46 -33.75 -11.46
N ALA A 241 -7.70 -33.78 -12.55
CA ALA A 241 -7.90 -32.88 -13.69
C ALA A 241 -7.97 -33.61 -15.03
N ALA A 242 -8.95 -33.26 -15.86
CA ALA A 242 -8.98 -33.61 -17.27
C ALA A 242 -8.14 -32.64 -18.10
N THR A 243 -7.47 -33.16 -19.12
CA THR A 243 -6.68 -32.35 -20.07
C THR A 243 -7.43 -32.18 -21.38
N ILE A 244 -7.72 -30.93 -21.76
CA ILE A 244 -8.36 -30.59 -23.03
C ILE A 244 -7.34 -29.97 -23.97
N ARG A 245 -7.28 -30.45 -25.21
CA ARG A 245 -6.36 -29.94 -26.24
C ARG A 245 -7.10 -29.27 -27.38
N PRO A 246 -6.57 -28.19 -27.96
CA PRO A 246 -7.10 -27.65 -29.20
C PRO A 246 -6.96 -28.67 -30.34
N PRO A 247 -7.82 -28.62 -31.36
CA PRO A 247 -7.69 -29.42 -32.58
C PRO A 247 -6.44 -29.00 -33.38
N ALA A 248 -5.92 -29.90 -34.22
CA ALA A 248 -4.70 -29.68 -34.99
C ALA A 248 -4.77 -28.48 -35.96
N GLU A 249 -5.98 -28.08 -36.37
CA GLU A 249 -6.23 -27.02 -37.36
C GLU A 249 -6.30 -25.60 -36.75
N GLY A 250 -5.97 -25.44 -35.46
CA GLY A 250 -5.87 -24.13 -34.82
C GLY A 250 -7.21 -23.51 -34.38
N ALA A 251 -8.33 -24.24 -34.46
CA ALA A 251 -9.60 -23.82 -33.86
C ALA A 251 -9.54 -23.81 -32.31
N PRO A 252 -10.45 -23.12 -31.60
CA PRO A 252 -10.46 -23.11 -30.14
C PRO A 252 -10.66 -24.51 -29.53
N ALA A 253 -10.05 -24.74 -28.36
CA ALA A 253 -10.32 -25.94 -27.58
C ALA A 253 -11.74 -25.88 -27.00
N TRP A 254 -12.42 -27.02 -26.89
CA TRP A 254 -13.74 -27.05 -26.25
C TRP A 254 -14.00 -28.34 -25.48
N LEU A 255 -14.88 -28.24 -24.48
CA LEU A 255 -15.47 -29.35 -23.74
C LEU A 255 -17.00 -29.26 -23.88
N GLN A 256 -17.65 -30.35 -24.29
CA GLN A 256 -19.08 -30.43 -24.52
C GLN A 256 -19.72 -31.46 -23.59
N ILE A 257 -20.86 -31.09 -23.02
CA ILE A 257 -21.76 -31.95 -22.25
C ILE A 257 -23.07 -32.06 -23.04
N GLU A 258 -23.44 -33.27 -23.41
CA GLU A 258 -24.62 -33.60 -24.20
C GLU A 258 -25.56 -34.52 -23.40
N PHE A 259 -26.79 -34.05 -23.19
CA PHE A 259 -27.81 -34.80 -22.48
C PHE A 259 -28.76 -35.52 -23.44
N ALA A 260 -29.21 -36.71 -23.05
CA ALA A 260 -30.20 -37.48 -23.82
C ALA A 260 -31.55 -36.75 -23.94
N GLN A 261 -31.91 -35.98 -22.91
CA GLN A 261 -33.07 -35.09 -22.88
C GLN A 261 -32.61 -33.68 -22.50
N PRO A 262 -33.30 -32.60 -22.94
CA PRO A 262 -32.91 -31.24 -22.60
C PRO A 262 -32.75 -31.05 -21.09
N PHE A 263 -31.57 -30.58 -20.67
CA PHE A 263 -31.29 -30.24 -19.29
C PHE A 263 -31.53 -28.74 -19.09
N ARG A 264 -32.17 -28.37 -17.99
CA ARG A 264 -32.43 -26.99 -17.62
C ARG A 264 -31.35 -26.50 -16.66
N ALA A 265 -30.36 -25.76 -17.18
CA ALA A 265 -29.27 -25.20 -16.40
C ALA A 265 -29.55 -23.76 -15.95
N ARG A 266 -29.12 -23.44 -14.73
CA ARG A 266 -29.15 -22.08 -14.14
C ARG A 266 -27.79 -21.60 -13.67
N ALA A 267 -26.82 -22.49 -13.53
CA ALA A 267 -25.45 -22.10 -13.23
C ALA A 267 -24.46 -23.14 -13.77
N ILE A 268 -23.19 -22.75 -13.84
CA ILE A 268 -22.07 -23.64 -14.12
C ILE A 268 -20.89 -23.35 -13.20
N THR A 269 -20.36 -24.37 -12.54
CA THR A 269 -19.08 -24.32 -11.83
C THR A 269 -17.98 -24.78 -12.77
N ILE A 270 -16.91 -24.00 -12.87
CA ILE A 270 -15.70 -24.33 -13.63
C ILE A 270 -14.52 -24.21 -12.68
N ALA A 271 -13.64 -25.22 -12.67
CA ALA A 271 -12.41 -25.20 -11.90
C ALA A 271 -11.24 -25.71 -12.71
N GLY A 272 -10.04 -25.16 -12.44
CA GLY A 272 -8.80 -25.63 -13.02
C GLY A 272 -7.58 -25.20 -12.20
N PRO A 273 -6.50 -26.00 -12.17
CA PRO A 273 -5.33 -25.73 -11.35
C PRO A 273 -4.61 -24.42 -11.74
N ALA A 274 -4.71 -24.03 -13.01
CA ALA A 274 -4.15 -22.78 -13.54
C ALA A 274 -5.13 -21.59 -13.50
N GLY A 275 -6.38 -21.81 -13.08
CA GLY A 275 -7.46 -20.81 -13.13
C GLY A 275 -8.45 -21.02 -14.26
N ILE A 276 -9.34 -20.05 -14.45
CA ILE A 276 -10.43 -20.12 -15.44
C ILE A 276 -9.93 -19.67 -16.81
N PRO A 277 -10.07 -20.47 -17.87
CA PRO A 277 -9.63 -20.08 -19.21
C PRO A 277 -10.44 -18.91 -19.77
N VAL A 278 -9.85 -18.17 -20.71
CA VAL A 278 -10.56 -17.16 -21.48
C VAL A 278 -11.39 -17.85 -22.57
N GLY A 279 -12.65 -17.43 -22.71
CA GLY A 279 -13.56 -18.05 -23.67
C GLY A 279 -15.03 -17.77 -23.36
N ARG A 280 -15.90 -18.76 -23.56
CA ARG A 280 -17.34 -18.64 -23.30
C ARG A 280 -18.02 -19.97 -23.05
N VAL A 281 -19.15 -19.92 -22.35
CA VAL A 281 -20.08 -21.04 -22.25
C VAL A 281 -21.22 -20.81 -23.23
N VAL A 282 -21.51 -21.80 -24.06
CA VAL A 282 -22.57 -21.75 -25.08
C VAL A 282 -23.53 -22.94 -24.90
N ALA A 283 -24.76 -22.81 -25.38
CA ALA A 283 -25.75 -23.89 -25.34
C ALA A 283 -26.72 -23.86 -26.52
N GLY A 284 -27.29 -25.02 -26.86
CA GLY A 284 -28.28 -25.21 -27.93
C GLY A 284 -28.78 -26.65 -28.01
N ASP A 285 -29.72 -26.92 -28.90
CA ASP A 285 -30.23 -28.28 -29.13
C ASP A 285 -29.44 -29.06 -30.19
N ASP A 286 -28.65 -28.35 -30.98
CA ASP A 286 -27.69 -28.88 -31.94
C ASP A 286 -26.41 -28.02 -31.95
N VAL A 287 -25.36 -28.54 -32.60
CA VAL A 287 -24.03 -27.91 -32.61
C VAL A 287 -23.90 -26.73 -33.58
N GLU A 288 -24.89 -26.53 -34.47
CA GLU A 288 -24.90 -25.45 -35.45
C GLU A 288 -25.53 -24.17 -34.87
N HIS A 289 -26.46 -24.31 -33.93
CA HIS A 289 -27.24 -23.22 -33.33
C HIS A 289 -26.93 -23.01 -31.83
N LEU A 290 -25.66 -22.79 -31.50
CA LEU A 290 -25.23 -22.50 -30.13
C LEU A 290 -25.29 -21.00 -29.82
N ARG A 291 -25.93 -20.63 -28.71
CA ARG A 291 -25.94 -19.24 -28.19
C ARG A 291 -25.02 -19.08 -26.99
N THR A 292 -24.41 -17.91 -26.84
CA THR A 292 -23.56 -17.59 -25.68
C THR A 292 -24.41 -17.35 -24.43
N LEU A 293 -24.05 -18.01 -23.33
CA LEU A 293 -24.69 -17.85 -22.02
C LEU A 293 -23.85 -16.96 -21.10
N VAL A 294 -22.53 -17.12 -21.10
CA VAL A 294 -21.60 -16.30 -20.30
C VAL A 294 -20.21 -16.27 -20.93
N THR A 295 -19.49 -15.16 -20.79
CA THR A 295 -18.09 -14.99 -21.22
C THR A 295 -17.14 -15.24 -20.05
N LEU A 296 -16.05 -15.94 -20.32
CA LEU A 296 -15.04 -16.34 -19.33
C LEU A 296 -13.76 -15.50 -19.48
N PRO A 297 -13.06 -15.19 -18.38
CA PRO A 297 -13.37 -15.59 -17.00
C PRO A 297 -14.31 -14.63 -16.27
N GLY A 298 -14.82 -13.59 -16.94
CA GLY A 298 -15.62 -12.50 -16.34
C GLY A 298 -14.77 -11.53 -15.51
N ALA A 299 -15.42 -10.73 -14.64
CA ALA A 299 -14.73 -9.82 -13.73
C ALA A 299 -13.72 -10.58 -12.82
N GLN A 300 -12.55 -10.00 -12.58
CA GLN A 300 -11.48 -10.64 -11.81
C GLN A 300 -10.56 -9.64 -11.12
N LEU A 301 -9.83 -10.13 -10.12
CA LEU A 301 -8.63 -9.50 -9.58
C LEU A 301 -7.43 -9.77 -10.48
N TYR A 302 -6.30 -9.11 -10.20
CA TYR A 302 -5.03 -9.39 -10.86
C TYR A 302 -4.52 -10.83 -10.61
N ARG A 303 -4.87 -11.44 -9.47
CA ARG A 303 -4.75 -12.89 -9.23
C ARG A 303 -6.13 -13.55 -9.30
N GLN A 304 -6.38 -14.34 -10.33
CA GLN A 304 -7.66 -15.02 -10.46
C GLN A 304 -7.84 -16.18 -9.47
N GLY A 305 -9.11 -16.50 -9.18
CA GLY A 305 -9.48 -17.72 -8.47
C GLY A 305 -9.37 -18.96 -9.36
N ARG A 306 -9.15 -20.13 -8.73
CA ARG A 306 -9.06 -21.43 -9.41
C ARG A 306 -10.41 -22.09 -9.67
N ILE A 307 -11.46 -21.61 -9.01
CA ILE A 307 -12.81 -22.16 -9.01
C ILE A 307 -13.78 -21.00 -9.11
N ARG A 308 -14.76 -21.09 -10.01
CA ARG A 308 -15.82 -20.08 -10.14
C ARG A 308 -17.13 -20.73 -10.53
N THR A 309 -18.21 -20.25 -9.92
CA THR A 309 -19.57 -20.55 -10.32
C THR A 309 -20.20 -19.34 -10.99
N PHE A 310 -20.63 -19.51 -12.23
CA PHE A 310 -21.33 -18.50 -13.02
C PHE A 310 -22.82 -18.80 -13.00
N ALA A 311 -23.64 -17.87 -12.51
CA ALA A 311 -25.06 -17.94 -12.76
C ALA A 311 -25.31 -17.69 -14.26
N LEU A 312 -26.18 -18.49 -14.86
CA LEU A 312 -26.51 -18.46 -16.28
C LEU A 312 -27.92 -17.92 -16.47
N PRO A 313 -28.22 -17.24 -17.59
CA PRO A 313 -29.59 -17.10 -18.05
C PRO A 313 -30.23 -18.50 -18.11
N GLU A 314 -31.40 -18.67 -17.48
CA GLU A 314 -32.07 -19.97 -17.44
C GLU A 314 -32.21 -20.53 -18.86
N THR A 315 -31.61 -21.70 -19.07
CA THR A 315 -31.51 -22.31 -20.39
C THR A 315 -31.91 -23.76 -20.30
N THR A 316 -32.82 -24.18 -21.18
CA THR A 316 -33.13 -25.59 -21.42
C THR A 316 -32.54 -25.95 -22.78
N ALA A 317 -31.63 -26.92 -22.80
CA ALA A 317 -30.89 -27.31 -24.01
C ALA A 317 -30.36 -28.74 -23.87
N LYS A 318 -30.11 -29.42 -24.99
CA LYS A 318 -29.41 -30.72 -25.01
C LYS A 318 -27.90 -30.58 -24.89
N ILE A 319 -27.32 -29.53 -25.44
CA ILE A 319 -25.87 -29.33 -25.54
C ILE A 319 -25.46 -28.10 -24.74
N TYR A 320 -24.44 -28.27 -23.90
CA TYR A 320 -23.70 -27.20 -23.25
C TYR A 320 -22.22 -27.36 -23.56
N ARG A 321 -21.56 -26.29 -24.00
CA ARG A 321 -20.16 -26.33 -24.42
C ARG A 321 -19.37 -25.18 -23.81
N ILE A 322 -18.20 -25.49 -23.26
CA ILE A 322 -17.18 -24.51 -22.86
C ILE A 322 -16.20 -24.38 -24.01
N GLU A 323 -16.13 -23.20 -24.62
CA GLU A 323 -15.15 -22.87 -25.64
C GLU A 323 -14.01 -22.06 -25.00
N MET A 324 -12.77 -22.51 -25.19
CA MET A 324 -11.56 -21.96 -24.60
C MET A 324 -10.66 -21.41 -25.70
N THR A 325 -10.57 -20.09 -25.76
CA THR A 325 -9.83 -19.37 -26.79
C THR A 325 -8.46 -18.91 -26.32
N ALA A 326 -8.25 -18.76 -25.01
CA ALA A 326 -7.00 -18.28 -24.45
C ALA A 326 -6.70 -18.86 -23.06
N ALA A 327 -5.42 -18.92 -22.70
CA ALA A 327 -4.97 -19.40 -21.40
C ALA A 327 -5.64 -18.62 -20.25
N PRO A 328 -5.71 -19.18 -19.03
CA PRO A 328 -6.18 -18.41 -17.87
C PRO A 328 -5.34 -17.14 -17.65
N LEU A 329 -5.98 -16.02 -17.30
CA LEU A 329 -5.30 -14.73 -17.13
C LEU A 329 -4.39 -14.72 -15.89
N GLY A 330 -3.12 -14.38 -16.09
CA GLY A 330 -2.16 -14.17 -15.01
C GLY A 330 -2.04 -12.71 -14.56
N PRO A 331 -1.23 -12.43 -13.51
CA PRO A 331 -1.00 -11.07 -13.01
C PRO A 331 -0.57 -10.06 -14.09
N GLY A 332 0.46 -10.40 -14.88
CA GLY A 332 0.99 -9.51 -15.92
C GLY A 332 -0.08 -9.06 -16.93
N PRO A 333 -0.70 -9.98 -17.69
CA PRO A 333 -1.76 -9.64 -18.64
C PRO A 333 -2.96 -8.91 -18.01
N THR A 334 -3.32 -9.23 -16.77
CA THR A 334 -4.43 -8.53 -16.09
C THR A 334 -4.06 -7.08 -15.79
N MET A 335 -2.82 -6.82 -15.36
CA MET A 335 -2.33 -5.47 -15.07
C MET A 335 -2.08 -4.65 -16.35
N SER A 336 -1.58 -5.27 -17.43
CA SER A 336 -1.37 -4.60 -18.72
C SER A 336 -2.62 -4.49 -19.59
N GLN A 337 -3.71 -5.16 -19.20
CA GLN A 337 -4.92 -5.35 -20.01
C GLN A 337 -4.64 -5.96 -21.40
N GLU A 338 -3.54 -6.72 -21.51
CA GLU A 338 -3.17 -7.38 -22.74
C GLU A 338 -3.87 -8.74 -22.86
N PRO A 339 -4.23 -9.16 -24.09
CA PRO A 339 -4.75 -10.48 -24.31
C PRO A 339 -3.68 -11.54 -24.01
N THR A 340 -4.09 -12.64 -23.39
CA THR A 340 -3.23 -13.81 -23.21
C THR A 340 -3.33 -14.74 -24.41
N PRO A 341 -2.24 -15.40 -24.85
CA PRO A 341 -2.29 -16.32 -25.97
C PRO A 341 -3.07 -17.62 -25.67
N PRO A 342 -3.50 -18.37 -26.70
CA PRO A 342 -4.01 -19.73 -26.55
C PRO A 342 -3.04 -20.65 -25.82
N ALA A 343 -3.55 -21.49 -24.93
CA ALA A 343 -2.76 -22.54 -24.29
C ALA A 343 -2.61 -23.77 -25.21
N LYS A 344 -1.46 -24.45 -25.16
CA LYS A 344 -1.25 -25.74 -25.85
C LYS A 344 -2.16 -26.85 -25.33
N GLN A 345 -2.55 -26.75 -24.06
CA GLN A 345 -3.53 -27.60 -23.40
C GLN A 345 -4.15 -26.85 -22.23
N TYR A 346 -5.37 -27.21 -21.90
CA TYR A 346 -6.13 -26.70 -20.76
C TYR A 346 -6.34 -27.83 -19.76
N SER A 347 -6.28 -27.53 -18.47
CA SER A 347 -6.56 -28.50 -17.41
C SER A 347 -7.75 -28.02 -16.60
N LEU A 348 -8.80 -28.84 -16.51
CA LEU A 348 -10.00 -28.55 -15.73
C LEU A 348 -10.21 -29.66 -14.70
N THR A 349 -10.50 -29.28 -13.46
CA THR A 349 -10.75 -30.21 -12.34
C THR A 349 -12.23 -30.39 -12.03
N GLU A 350 -13.08 -29.45 -12.43
CA GLU A 350 -14.53 -29.60 -12.27
C GLU A 350 -15.23 -28.80 -13.36
N VAL A 351 -16.26 -29.38 -13.96
CA VAL A 351 -17.23 -28.69 -14.80
C VAL A 351 -18.62 -29.15 -14.43
N ARG A 352 -19.36 -28.39 -13.64
CA ARG A 352 -20.68 -28.82 -13.15
C ARG A 352 -21.78 -27.85 -13.54
N LEU A 353 -22.75 -28.31 -14.32
CA LEU A 353 -24.01 -27.61 -14.56
C LEU A 353 -24.97 -27.86 -13.39
N HIS A 354 -25.63 -26.79 -12.94
CA HIS A 354 -26.58 -26.84 -11.84
C HIS A 354 -28.00 -26.59 -12.35
N GLY A 355 -28.93 -27.47 -11.98
CA GLY A 355 -30.36 -27.29 -12.26
C GLY A 355 -31.02 -26.28 -11.32
N GLY A 356 -30.63 -26.29 -10.04
CA GLY A 356 -31.06 -25.27 -9.08
C GLY A 356 -30.25 -23.99 -9.20
N ALA A 357 -30.75 -22.93 -8.56
CA ALA A 357 -30.07 -21.65 -8.55
C ALA A 357 -28.75 -21.73 -7.77
N ARG A 358 -27.75 -20.98 -8.26
CA ARG A 358 -26.53 -20.68 -7.50
C ARG A 358 -26.32 -19.18 -7.46
N VAL A 359 -25.79 -18.71 -6.34
CA VAL A 359 -25.28 -17.35 -6.21
C VAL A 359 -24.17 -17.16 -7.24
N ASN A 360 -24.25 -16.08 -8.01
CA ASN A 360 -23.24 -15.77 -9.02
C ASN A 360 -21.93 -15.41 -8.32
N ARG A 361 -20.83 -16.08 -8.67
CA ARG A 361 -19.49 -15.85 -8.10
C ARG A 361 -19.44 -15.99 -6.58
N TRP A 362 -20.16 -16.96 -6.05
CA TRP A 362 -20.29 -17.15 -4.60
C TRP A 362 -18.95 -17.44 -3.92
N GLU A 363 -18.00 -18.08 -4.61
CA GLU A 363 -16.66 -18.36 -4.05
C GLU A 363 -15.92 -17.07 -3.70
N ASP A 364 -16.03 -16.06 -4.57
CA ASP A 364 -15.46 -14.72 -4.35
C ASP A 364 -16.25 -13.93 -3.30
N LYS A 365 -17.57 -14.09 -3.29
CA LYS A 365 -18.45 -13.40 -2.33
C LYS A 365 -18.39 -13.97 -0.92
N ALA A 366 -18.00 -15.25 -0.78
CA ALA A 366 -17.84 -15.97 0.49
C ALA A 366 -16.39 -15.98 1.00
N GLY A 367 -15.48 -15.21 0.41
CA GLY A 367 -14.12 -15.00 0.94
C GLY A 367 -13.09 -16.10 0.62
N PHE A 368 -13.43 -17.12 -0.18
CA PHE A 368 -12.41 -18.03 -0.75
C PHE A 368 -11.63 -17.33 -1.88
N GLY A 369 -12.38 -16.51 -2.64
CA GLY A 369 -11.88 -15.49 -3.54
C GLY A 369 -12.13 -14.09 -3.00
N HIS A 370 -11.81 -13.07 -3.79
CA HIS A 370 -12.47 -11.77 -3.64
C HIS A 370 -12.53 -11.03 -4.98
N LEU A 371 -13.21 -9.88 -5.02
CA LEU A 371 -13.30 -8.97 -6.15
C LEU A 371 -13.10 -7.54 -5.66
N PHE A 372 -12.67 -6.64 -6.55
CA PHE A 372 -12.63 -5.21 -6.25
C PHE A 372 -14.04 -4.59 -6.27
N GLU A 373 -14.89 -5.01 -7.21
CA GLU A 373 -16.25 -4.50 -7.40
C GLU A 373 -17.24 -5.66 -7.53
N TYR A 374 -17.98 -5.95 -6.46
CA TYR A 374 -18.94 -7.06 -6.41
C TYR A 374 -20.25 -6.76 -7.16
N GLU A 375 -20.52 -5.48 -7.38
CA GLU A 375 -21.66 -4.91 -8.10
C GLU A 375 -21.66 -5.34 -9.57
N THR A 376 -20.50 -5.67 -10.12
CA THR A 376 -20.34 -6.14 -11.50
C THR A 376 -20.76 -7.61 -11.69
N VAL A 377 -21.02 -8.33 -10.60
CA VAL A 377 -21.39 -9.75 -10.60
C VAL A 377 -22.63 -10.03 -9.75
N PRO A 378 -23.77 -9.35 -10.00
CA PRO A 378 -24.99 -9.59 -9.25
C PRO A 378 -25.47 -11.02 -9.46
N THR A 379 -26.13 -11.58 -8.44
CA THR A 379 -26.89 -12.83 -8.61
C THR A 379 -28.20 -12.51 -9.34
N PRO A 380 -28.52 -13.19 -10.45
CA PRO A 380 -29.78 -12.97 -11.17
C PRO A 380 -30.97 -13.46 -10.35
N ASP A 381 -32.13 -12.84 -10.55
CA ASP A 381 -33.37 -13.28 -9.92
C ASP A 381 -33.73 -14.71 -10.33
N VAL A 382 -34.30 -15.45 -9.38
CA VAL A 382 -34.65 -16.86 -9.54
C VAL A 382 -36.05 -17.14 -8.99
N PRO A 383 -36.79 -18.11 -9.56
CA PRO A 383 -38.13 -18.43 -9.10
C PRO A 383 -38.12 -19.23 -7.79
N ALA A 384 -39.24 -19.22 -7.06
CA ALA A 384 -39.34 -19.80 -5.72
C ALA A 384 -38.99 -21.30 -5.66
N GLU A 385 -39.29 -22.07 -6.72
CA GLU A 385 -38.97 -23.49 -6.82
C GLU A 385 -37.49 -23.81 -7.01
N ALA A 386 -36.65 -22.80 -7.27
CA ALA A 386 -35.21 -22.92 -7.51
C ALA A 386 -34.35 -22.42 -6.34
N MET A 387 -34.97 -21.90 -5.27
CA MET A 387 -34.29 -21.36 -4.09
C MET A 387 -34.71 -22.09 -2.81
N ILE A 388 -33.90 -21.96 -1.77
CA ILE A 388 -34.20 -22.45 -0.43
C ILE A 388 -35.02 -21.40 0.32
N GLN A 389 -36.08 -21.81 1.00
CA GLN A 389 -36.83 -20.94 1.91
C GLN A 389 -36.16 -20.95 3.28
N GLN A 390 -35.87 -19.78 3.86
CA GLN A 390 -35.21 -19.65 5.16
C GLN A 390 -35.97 -20.40 6.26
N ARG A 391 -37.31 -20.31 6.25
CA ARG A 391 -38.18 -21.00 7.21
C ARG A 391 -38.08 -22.53 7.16
N ASP A 392 -37.58 -23.08 6.06
CA ASP A 392 -37.41 -24.51 5.85
C ASP A 392 -35.97 -24.97 6.12
N VAL A 393 -35.14 -24.12 6.72
CA VAL A 393 -33.80 -24.47 7.22
C VAL A 393 -33.90 -24.89 8.68
N VAL A 394 -33.38 -26.07 9.00
CA VAL A 394 -33.40 -26.69 10.32
C VAL A 394 -31.98 -26.73 10.88
N TYR A 395 -31.77 -26.17 12.08
CA TYR A 395 -30.51 -26.28 12.79
C TYR A 395 -30.41 -27.62 13.53
N LEU A 396 -29.37 -28.39 13.22
CA LEU A 396 -29.16 -29.76 13.69
C LEU A 396 -27.86 -29.96 14.48
N THR A 397 -27.05 -28.92 14.68
CA THR A 397 -25.73 -29.03 15.32
C THR A 397 -25.77 -29.78 16.65
N SER A 398 -26.70 -29.43 17.54
CA SER A 398 -26.83 -30.08 18.85
C SER A 398 -27.36 -31.51 18.80
N ARG A 399 -27.73 -32.01 17.61
CA ARG A 399 -28.23 -33.38 17.39
C ARG A 399 -27.18 -34.30 16.78
N MET A 400 -26.03 -33.77 16.35
CA MET A 400 -24.89 -34.56 15.92
C MET A 400 -24.01 -34.90 17.13
N ALA A 401 -23.75 -36.17 17.36
CA ALA A 401 -22.81 -36.63 18.36
C ALA A 401 -21.35 -36.38 17.92
N PRO A 402 -20.37 -36.35 18.85
CA PRO A 402 -18.95 -36.09 18.52
C PRO A 402 -18.33 -37.06 17.51
N ASP A 403 -18.86 -38.28 17.37
CA ASP A 403 -18.41 -39.25 16.37
C ASP A 403 -18.92 -38.95 14.95
N GLY A 404 -19.79 -37.94 14.80
CA GLY A 404 -20.45 -37.55 13.56
C GLY A 404 -21.81 -38.21 13.34
N THR A 405 -22.31 -39.00 14.29
CA THR A 405 -23.64 -39.64 14.19
C THR A 405 -24.74 -38.63 14.43
N LEU A 406 -25.62 -38.44 13.44
CA LEU A 406 -26.81 -37.58 13.54
C LEU A 406 -28.05 -38.44 13.77
N ASN A 407 -28.84 -38.06 14.78
CA ASN A 407 -30.18 -38.60 15.00
C ASN A 407 -31.24 -37.53 14.72
N TRP A 408 -32.05 -37.73 13.69
CA TRP A 408 -33.06 -36.75 13.27
C TRP A 408 -34.30 -37.41 12.69
N ASP A 409 -35.47 -37.05 13.21
CA ASP A 409 -36.76 -37.35 12.57
C ASP A 409 -36.97 -36.39 11.38
N VAL A 410 -36.65 -36.89 10.19
CA VAL A 410 -36.68 -36.13 8.94
C VAL A 410 -38.15 -35.91 8.53
N PRO A 411 -38.61 -34.65 8.36
CA PRO A 411 -39.97 -34.38 7.88
C PRO A 411 -40.17 -34.82 6.43
N ALA A 412 -41.43 -34.92 5.99
CA ALA A 412 -41.76 -35.33 4.62
C ALA A 412 -41.05 -34.48 3.54
N GLY A 413 -40.53 -35.15 2.51
CA GLY A 413 -39.86 -34.56 1.34
C GLY A 413 -38.35 -34.80 1.29
N ARG A 414 -37.69 -34.23 0.28
CA ARG A 414 -36.25 -34.37 0.07
C ARG A 414 -35.46 -33.29 0.79
N TRP A 415 -34.43 -33.69 1.53
CA TRP A 415 -33.60 -32.82 2.34
C TRP A 415 -32.12 -33.04 2.05
N THR A 416 -31.35 -31.95 2.11
CA THR A 416 -29.88 -32.01 2.21
C THR A 416 -29.51 -31.65 3.64
N ILE A 417 -28.76 -32.52 4.30
CA ILE A 417 -28.04 -32.24 5.54
C ILE A 417 -26.66 -31.74 5.13
N LEU A 418 -26.33 -30.52 5.57
CA LEU A 418 -25.06 -29.85 5.32
C LEU A 418 -24.27 -29.82 6.65
N ARG A 419 -23.17 -30.58 6.71
CA ARG A 419 -22.23 -30.54 7.84
C ARG A 419 -21.10 -29.59 7.48
N LEU A 420 -21.09 -28.43 8.13
CA LEU A 420 -20.10 -27.38 8.00
C LEU A 420 -19.03 -27.56 9.07
N GLY A 421 -17.78 -27.41 8.65
CA GLY A 421 -16.63 -27.34 9.54
C GLY A 421 -15.59 -26.41 8.96
N CYS A 422 -14.40 -26.41 9.54
CA CYS A 422 -13.26 -25.66 9.03
C CYS A 422 -12.00 -26.51 9.04
N SER A 423 -11.14 -26.25 8.06
CA SER A 423 -9.81 -26.85 7.96
C SER A 423 -8.81 -25.78 7.51
N LEU A 424 -7.52 -26.11 7.50
CA LEU A 424 -6.48 -25.10 7.35
C LEU A 424 -6.32 -24.61 5.91
N THR A 425 -5.99 -23.33 5.77
CA THR A 425 -5.56 -22.77 4.48
C THR A 425 -4.19 -23.32 4.07
N GLY A 426 -3.35 -23.66 5.05
CA GLY A 426 -1.97 -24.08 4.87
C GLY A 426 -0.98 -22.93 4.66
N ALA A 427 -1.42 -21.68 4.81
CA ALA A 427 -0.57 -20.52 4.66
C ALA A 427 0.54 -20.47 5.71
N LYS A 428 1.72 -19.99 5.30
CA LYS A 428 2.91 -19.85 6.14
C LYS A 428 3.59 -18.50 5.90
N ASN A 429 4.26 -17.99 6.92
CA ASN A 429 5.06 -16.79 6.81
C ASN A 429 6.21 -16.95 5.81
N ARG A 430 6.53 -15.88 5.08
CA ARG A 430 7.48 -15.91 3.96
C ARG A 430 8.22 -14.57 3.74
N PRO A 431 9.39 -14.60 3.07
CA PRO A 431 10.28 -15.74 2.85
C PRO A 431 11.11 -15.98 4.13
N ALA A 432 10.61 -16.82 5.02
CA ALA A 432 11.26 -17.12 6.27
C ALA A 432 12.43 -18.11 6.09
N PRO A 433 13.50 -18.02 6.91
CA PRO A 433 14.44 -19.13 7.10
C PRO A 433 13.68 -20.40 7.54
N PRO A 434 14.18 -21.61 7.21
CA PRO A 434 13.50 -22.85 7.58
C PRO A 434 13.13 -22.95 9.07
N SER A 435 14.01 -22.47 9.96
CA SER A 435 13.79 -22.46 11.42
C SER A 435 12.72 -21.49 11.90
N GLY A 436 12.40 -20.46 11.10
CA GLY A 436 11.37 -19.46 11.40
C GLY A 436 10.08 -19.66 10.61
N SER A 437 10.01 -20.65 9.70
CA SER A 437 8.84 -20.90 8.87
C SER A 437 7.82 -21.80 9.59
N GLY A 438 6.57 -21.35 9.64
CA GLY A 438 5.46 -22.15 10.14
C GLY A 438 4.12 -21.53 9.77
N TYR A 439 3.03 -22.04 10.35
CA TYR A 439 1.69 -21.59 9.98
C TYR A 439 1.48 -20.11 10.29
N GLU A 440 0.73 -19.44 9.43
CA GLU A 440 0.12 -18.16 9.73
C GLU A 440 -0.96 -18.34 10.81
N ALA A 441 -0.90 -17.52 11.87
CA ALA A 441 -1.93 -17.51 12.90
C ALA A 441 -3.30 -17.09 12.34
N ASP A 442 -4.37 -17.58 12.93
CA ASP A 442 -5.74 -17.23 12.58
C ASP A 442 -6.04 -15.75 12.87
N LYS A 443 -6.09 -14.94 11.82
CA LYS A 443 -6.23 -13.48 11.87
C LYS A 443 -7.65 -13.03 12.22
N LEU A 444 -8.61 -13.96 12.22
CA LEU A 444 -10.00 -13.72 12.56
C LEU A 444 -10.27 -14.01 14.05
N SER A 445 -9.35 -14.65 14.78
CA SER A 445 -9.50 -14.95 16.20
C SER A 445 -8.54 -14.15 17.07
N ALA A 446 -9.09 -13.29 17.93
CA ALA A 446 -8.31 -12.52 18.90
C ALA A 446 -7.49 -13.43 19.82
N LYS A 447 -8.06 -14.57 20.23
CA LYS A 447 -7.41 -15.58 21.07
C LYS A 447 -6.18 -16.19 20.38
N HIS A 448 -6.29 -16.52 19.09
CA HIS A 448 -5.17 -17.10 18.35
C HIS A 448 -4.07 -16.08 18.06
N MET A 449 -4.44 -14.82 17.83
CA MET A 449 -3.46 -13.73 17.70
C MET A 449 -2.75 -13.40 19.02
N GLU A 450 -3.43 -13.47 20.16
CA GLU A 450 -2.78 -13.38 21.47
C GLU A 450 -1.80 -14.54 21.70
N ALA A 451 -2.17 -15.77 21.33
CA ALA A 451 -1.25 -16.90 21.38
C ALA A 451 -0.02 -16.71 20.48
N TYR A 452 -0.20 -16.14 19.27
CA TYR A 452 0.90 -15.77 18.39
C TYR A 452 1.83 -14.75 19.04
N TYR A 453 1.26 -13.69 19.64
CA TYR A 453 2.01 -12.66 20.33
C TYR A 453 2.95 -13.28 21.37
N HIS A 454 2.42 -14.15 22.23
CA HIS A 454 3.23 -14.82 23.26
C HIS A 454 4.31 -15.73 22.65
N GLY A 455 3.99 -16.45 21.57
CA GLY A 455 4.95 -17.32 20.90
C GLY A 455 6.15 -16.58 20.29
N TYR A 456 5.94 -15.37 19.75
CA TYR A 456 6.99 -14.59 19.08
C TYR A 456 7.66 -13.57 20.01
N PHE A 457 6.87 -12.78 20.73
CA PHE A 457 7.38 -11.62 21.47
C PHE A 457 7.83 -11.93 22.89
N ASP A 458 7.29 -12.94 23.58
CA ASP A 458 7.78 -13.26 24.94
C ASP A 458 9.25 -13.74 24.94
N PRO A 459 9.70 -14.61 24.01
CA PRO A 459 11.11 -14.94 23.89
C PRO A 459 11.99 -13.72 23.57
N LEU A 460 11.52 -12.84 22.69
CA LEU A 460 12.22 -11.62 22.32
C LEU A 460 12.32 -10.64 23.49
N ALA A 461 11.24 -10.44 24.23
CA ALA A 461 11.19 -9.61 25.42
C ALA A 461 12.12 -10.15 26.52
N LYS A 462 12.17 -11.47 26.70
CA LYS A 462 13.11 -12.12 27.62
C LYS A 462 14.56 -11.90 27.22
N ALA A 463 14.89 -12.01 25.93
CA ALA A 463 16.24 -11.82 25.41
C ALA A 463 16.71 -10.35 25.51
N LEU A 464 15.81 -9.40 25.24
CA LEU A 464 16.10 -7.97 25.24
C LEU A 464 16.04 -7.33 26.63
N GLY A 465 15.27 -7.90 27.56
CA GLY A 465 15.07 -7.36 28.89
C GLY A 465 14.62 -5.88 28.81
N PRO A 466 15.31 -4.93 29.48
CA PRO A 466 14.95 -3.51 29.44
C PRO A 466 15.05 -2.82 28.06
N LEU A 467 15.63 -3.48 27.05
CA LEU A 467 15.70 -2.95 25.69
C LEU A 467 14.36 -3.12 24.94
N PHE A 468 13.51 -4.07 25.34
CA PHE A 468 12.17 -4.26 24.80
C PHE A 468 11.26 -3.10 25.23
N GLY A 469 10.71 -2.35 24.28
CA GLY A 469 9.93 -1.13 24.56
C GLY A 469 10.75 0.14 24.78
N LYS A 470 12.09 0.05 24.83
CA LYS A 470 12.99 1.20 24.97
C LYS A 470 13.84 1.43 23.74
N SER A 471 14.56 0.38 23.33
CA SER A 471 15.39 0.39 22.12
C SER A 471 14.63 -0.19 20.94
N LEU A 472 14.01 -1.37 21.14
CA LEU A 472 13.00 -1.87 20.23
C LEU A 472 11.70 -1.11 20.49
N GLN A 473 11.40 -0.15 19.63
CA GLN A 473 10.30 0.81 19.82
C GLN A 473 9.10 0.51 18.93
N TYR A 474 9.30 -0.26 17.86
CA TYR A 474 8.25 -0.57 16.91
C TYR A 474 8.30 -2.02 16.42
N VAL A 475 7.15 -2.49 15.97
CA VAL A 475 7.01 -3.67 15.13
C VAL A 475 6.56 -3.23 13.73
N VAL A 476 7.03 -3.91 12.70
CA VAL A 476 6.55 -3.74 11.32
C VAL A 476 5.59 -4.87 11.02
N MET A 477 4.34 -4.53 10.70
CA MET A 477 3.38 -5.42 10.06
C MET A 477 3.33 -5.02 8.59
N ASP A 478 3.98 -5.84 7.77
CA ASP A 478 4.22 -5.61 6.35
C ASP A 478 2.91 -5.72 5.53
N SER A 479 3.01 -5.60 4.20
CA SER A 479 1.89 -5.88 3.31
C SER A 479 1.46 -7.34 3.37
N TRP A 480 0.14 -7.56 3.30
CA TRP A 480 -0.45 -8.89 3.46
C TRP A 480 -0.02 -9.88 2.37
N GLU A 481 0.65 -10.96 2.78
CA GLU A 481 1.09 -12.06 1.91
C GLU A 481 0.72 -13.47 2.43
N ALA A 482 -0.24 -13.54 3.34
CA ALA A 482 -0.69 -14.75 4.04
C ALA A 482 -1.80 -15.53 3.30
N GLY A 483 -2.17 -15.14 2.08
CA GLY A 483 -3.30 -15.73 1.37
C GLY A 483 -4.64 -15.37 2.03
N ARG A 484 -5.66 -16.22 1.86
CA ARG A 484 -7.05 -15.90 2.27
C ARG A 484 -7.54 -16.84 3.36
N GLN A 485 -8.36 -16.29 4.25
CA GLN A 485 -9.18 -17.04 5.19
C GLN A 485 -10.58 -16.46 5.22
N ASN A 486 -11.57 -17.31 5.51
CA ASN A 486 -12.96 -16.89 5.59
C ASN A 486 -13.70 -17.50 6.78
N TRP A 487 -13.02 -18.22 7.66
CA TRP A 487 -13.66 -18.83 8.82
C TRP A 487 -12.75 -18.80 10.04
N THR A 488 -13.39 -18.88 11.20
CA THR A 488 -12.80 -19.13 12.52
C THR A 488 -13.89 -19.76 13.39
N GLU A 489 -13.55 -20.40 14.50
CA GLU A 489 -14.48 -21.10 15.37
C GLU A 489 -15.56 -20.15 15.92
N GLU A 490 -15.19 -18.91 16.21
CA GLU A 490 -16.08 -17.86 16.72
C GLU A 490 -16.90 -17.14 15.63
N MET A 491 -16.84 -17.57 14.36
CA MET A 491 -17.42 -16.82 13.23
C MET A 491 -18.93 -16.54 13.35
N ILE A 492 -19.73 -17.52 13.80
CA ILE A 492 -21.19 -17.35 13.96
C ILE A 492 -21.49 -16.30 15.04
N ASP A 493 -20.77 -16.35 16.17
CA ASP A 493 -20.95 -15.44 17.28
C ASP A 493 -20.47 -14.02 16.93
N GLU A 494 -19.32 -13.90 16.26
CA GLU A 494 -18.79 -12.62 15.79
C GLU A 494 -19.68 -11.98 14.73
N PHE A 495 -20.23 -12.78 13.80
CA PHE A 495 -21.22 -12.29 12.85
C PHE A 495 -22.45 -11.74 13.57
N TRP A 496 -23.06 -12.52 14.48
CA TRP A 496 -24.24 -12.09 15.22
C TRP A 496 -23.97 -10.80 16.01
N ARG A 497 -22.83 -10.74 16.71
CA ARG A 497 -22.43 -9.56 17.50
C ARG A 497 -22.25 -8.31 16.64
N ARG A 498 -21.69 -8.44 15.43
CA ARG A 498 -21.33 -7.32 14.56
C ARG A 498 -22.44 -6.88 13.60
N ARG A 499 -23.31 -7.82 13.18
CA ARG A 499 -24.39 -7.58 12.20
C ARG A 499 -25.78 -7.54 12.84
N GLY A 500 -25.94 -8.07 14.05
CA GLY A 500 -27.17 -7.98 14.83
C GLY A 500 -28.26 -8.99 14.47
N TYR A 501 -27.92 -10.06 13.72
CA TYR A 501 -28.87 -11.14 13.38
C TYR A 501 -28.18 -12.50 13.26
N ASP A 502 -28.95 -13.58 13.41
CA ASP A 502 -28.46 -14.96 13.35
C ASP A 502 -28.13 -15.38 11.91
N PRO A 503 -26.86 -15.73 11.59
CA PRO A 503 -26.48 -16.17 10.25
C PRO A 503 -26.93 -17.61 9.93
N THR A 504 -27.34 -18.40 10.92
CA THR A 504 -27.59 -19.85 10.80
C THR A 504 -28.54 -20.21 9.64
N PRO A 505 -29.69 -19.52 9.46
CA PRO A 505 -30.61 -19.83 8.36
C PRO A 505 -30.04 -19.54 6.96
N TYR A 506 -28.93 -18.82 6.88
CA TYR A 506 -28.30 -18.35 5.65
C TYR A 506 -27.00 -19.08 5.31
N LEU A 507 -26.50 -19.97 6.19
CA LEU A 507 -25.19 -20.63 6.00
C LEU A 507 -25.09 -21.45 4.70
N ALA A 508 -26.21 -21.94 4.14
CA ALA A 508 -26.22 -22.60 2.84
C ALA A 508 -25.71 -21.69 1.70
N ILE A 509 -25.82 -20.37 1.85
CA ILE A 509 -25.32 -19.38 0.88
C ILE A 509 -23.80 -19.44 0.75
N LEU A 510 -23.08 -19.77 1.83
CA LEU A 510 -21.61 -19.92 1.82
C LEU A 510 -21.14 -21.15 1.03
N THR A 511 -22.07 -21.97 0.54
CA THR A 511 -21.82 -23.11 -0.36
C THR A 511 -22.43 -22.88 -1.76
N GLY A 512 -22.81 -21.64 -2.05
CA GLY A 512 -23.30 -21.19 -3.36
C GLY A 512 -24.79 -21.28 -3.58
N ARG A 513 -25.59 -21.68 -2.59
CA ARG A 513 -27.06 -21.78 -2.74
C ARG A 513 -27.74 -20.42 -2.58
N VAL A 514 -28.87 -20.25 -3.25
CA VAL A 514 -29.73 -19.08 -3.04
C VAL A 514 -30.74 -19.39 -1.93
N VAL A 515 -30.77 -18.55 -0.90
CA VAL A 515 -31.75 -18.60 0.21
C VAL A 515 -32.60 -17.34 0.17
N GLU A 516 -33.92 -17.49 0.28
CA GLU A 516 -34.98 -16.45 0.22
C GLU A 516 -35.09 -15.68 -1.10
N SER A 517 -33.98 -15.12 -1.59
CA SER A 517 -33.90 -14.48 -2.91
C SER A 517 -32.44 -14.27 -3.31
N ALA A 518 -32.21 -13.95 -4.58
CA ALA A 518 -30.90 -13.54 -5.08
C ALA A 518 -30.36 -12.33 -4.30
N GLU A 519 -31.22 -11.32 -4.08
CA GLU A 519 -30.87 -10.12 -3.32
C GLU A 519 -30.55 -10.44 -1.85
N ALA A 520 -31.38 -11.24 -1.16
CA ALA A 520 -31.13 -11.59 0.24
C ALA A 520 -29.81 -12.35 0.40
N SER A 521 -29.48 -13.23 -0.55
CA SER A 521 -28.22 -13.98 -0.55
C SER A 521 -27.00 -13.08 -0.79
N ASP A 522 -27.08 -12.16 -1.74
CA ASP A 522 -25.99 -11.20 -2.02
C ASP A 522 -25.78 -10.23 -0.83
N ARG A 523 -26.87 -9.79 -0.17
CA ARG A 523 -26.81 -8.94 1.03
C ARG A 523 -26.22 -9.68 2.24
N PHE A 524 -26.58 -10.95 2.46
CA PHE A 524 -25.94 -11.78 3.49
C PHE A 524 -24.43 -11.91 3.24
N LEU A 525 -24.02 -12.15 1.99
CA LEU A 525 -22.60 -12.25 1.65
C LEU A 525 -21.87 -10.91 1.78
N TRP A 526 -22.55 -9.79 1.55
CA TRP A 526 -22.02 -8.47 1.85
C TRP A 526 -21.75 -8.32 3.35
N ASP A 527 -22.71 -8.69 4.21
CA ASP A 527 -22.56 -8.66 5.67
C ASP A 527 -21.44 -9.61 6.16
N PHE A 528 -21.32 -10.77 5.52
CA PHE A 528 -20.27 -11.74 5.80
C PHE A 528 -18.88 -11.16 5.51
N ARG A 529 -18.66 -10.59 4.32
CA ARG A 529 -17.37 -9.96 3.99
C ARG A 529 -17.08 -8.75 4.86
N ARG A 530 -18.09 -7.94 5.19
CA ARG A 530 -17.90 -6.83 6.14
C ARG A 530 -17.53 -7.33 7.54
N THR A 531 -18.03 -8.50 7.95
CA THR A 531 -17.64 -9.15 9.21
C THR A 531 -16.18 -9.57 9.18
N LEU A 532 -15.71 -10.19 8.09
CA LEU A 532 -14.29 -10.50 7.89
C LEU A 532 -13.41 -9.24 7.97
N ALA A 533 -13.80 -8.16 7.27
CA ALA A 533 -13.07 -6.89 7.28
C ALA A 533 -12.93 -6.28 8.69
N ASP A 534 -14.02 -6.25 9.46
CA ASP A 534 -13.99 -5.73 10.82
C ASP A 534 -13.15 -6.62 11.75
N MET A 535 -13.15 -7.94 11.53
CA MET A 535 -12.37 -8.90 12.31
C MET A 535 -10.88 -8.81 12.00
N TRP A 536 -10.44 -8.60 10.75
CA TRP A 536 -9.03 -8.33 10.47
C TRP A 536 -8.55 -7.06 11.19
N ALA A 537 -9.36 -6.00 11.19
CA ALA A 537 -9.01 -4.78 11.91
C ALA A 537 -8.90 -5.01 13.43
N ASP A 538 -9.88 -5.67 14.06
CA ASP A 538 -9.92 -5.81 15.51
C ASP A 538 -9.06 -6.97 16.03
N CYS A 539 -9.17 -8.16 15.44
CA CYS A 539 -8.55 -9.39 15.92
C CYS A 539 -7.07 -9.50 15.54
N HIS A 540 -6.65 -8.94 14.40
CA HIS A 540 -5.25 -8.94 13.97
C HIS A 540 -4.54 -7.66 14.39
N TYR A 541 -4.85 -6.53 13.74
CA TYR A 541 -4.14 -5.27 14.00
C TYR A 541 -4.45 -4.71 15.41
N GLY A 542 -5.70 -4.79 15.86
CA GLY A 542 -6.12 -4.31 17.18
C GLY A 542 -5.46 -5.07 18.33
N VAL A 543 -5.53 -6.40 18.33
CA VAL A 543 -4.90 -7.23 19.38
C VAL A 543 -3.39 -7.02 19.45
N MET A 544 -2.71 -6.99 18.30
CA MET A 544 -1.27 -6.75 18.25
C MET A 544 -0.92 -5.36 18.78
N ALA A 545 -1.66 -4.32 18.38
CA ALA A 545 -1.46 -2.96 18.87
C ALA A 545 -1.68 -2.85 20.38
N ASP A 546 -2.73 -3.48 20.91
CA ASP A 546 -3.05 -3.46 22.35
C ASP A 546 -1.98 -4.18 23.18
N LEU A 547 -1.50 -5.34 22.73
CA LEU A 547 -0.49 -6.12 23.46
C LEU A 547 0.89 -5.47 23.43
N LEU A 548 1.36 -5.05 22.24
CA LEU A 548 2.63 -4.34 22.09
C LEU A 548 2.61 -2.97 22.79
N GLY A 549 1.46 -2.28 22.75
CA GLY A 549 1.26 -0.98 23.40
C GLY A 549 1.45 -1.02 24.92
N LYS A 550 1.13 -2.15 25.58
CA LYS A 550 1.41 -2.36 27.02
C LYS A 550 2.91 -2.26 27.37
N HIS A 551 3.78 -2.45 26.38
CA HIS A 551 5.23 -2.33 26.51
C HIS A 551 5.78 -1.04 25.89
N GLY A 552 4.92 -0.12 25.44
CA GLY A 552 5.34 1.12 24.77
C GLY A 552 5.85 0.90 23.34
N ILE A 553 5.52 -0.25 22.73
CA ILE A 553 5.93 -0.57 21.36
C ILE A 553 4.79 -0.19 20.39
N GLY A 554 5.11 0.63 19.40
CA GLY A 554 4.18 1.01 18.32
C GLY A 554 4.22 0.04 17.13
N ILE A 555 3.33 0.22 16.17
CA ILE A 555 3.30 -0.56 14.93
C ILE A 555 3.42 0.36 13.72
N TYR A 556 4.32 0.03 12.79
CA TYR A 556 4.23 0.44 11.39
C TYR A 556 3.36 -0.58 10.66
N GLY A 557 2.34 -0.13 9.92
CA GLY A 557 1.39 -1.06 9.29
C GLY A 557 1.03 -0.68 7.86
N GLU A 558 1.32 -1.58 6.92
CA GLU A 558 0.94 -1.43 5.50
C GLU A 558 -0.49 -1.91 5.21
N ALA A 559 -1.02 -2.77 6.08
CA ALA A 559 -2.31 -3.44 5.89
C ALA A 559 -2.28 -4.40 4.67
N ALA A 560 -3.27 -4.37 3.77
CA ALA A 560 -3.23 -5.26 2.61
C ALA A 560 -2.22 -4.86 1.50
N GLY A 561 -1.55 -3.69 1.63
CA GLY A 561 -0.56 -3.17 0.70
C GLY A 561 -1.11 -2.89 -0.71
N VAL A 562 -0.21 -2.70 -1.69
CA VAL A 562 -0.59 -2.43 -3.10
C VAL A 562 -1.36 -3.59 -3.71
N SER A 563 -1.12 -4.81 -3.23
CA SER A 563 -1.68 -6.03 -3.79
C SER A 563 -3.14 -6.30 -3.37
N LEU A 564 -3.61 -5.73 -2.25
CA LEU A 564 -4.97 -5.92 -1.72
C LEU A 564 -5.40 -7.41 -1.71
N GLU A 565 -4.62 -8.32 -1.11
CA GLU A 565 -4.89 -9.77 -1.18
C GLU A 565 -6.19 -10.19 -0.44
N ILE A 566 -6.65 -9.37 0.50
CA ILE A 566 -7.87 -9.54 1.31
C ILE A 566 -8.89 -8.41 1.07
N PRO A 567 -10.21 -8.68 1.21
CA PRO A 567 -11.26 -7.66 1.11
C PRO A 567 -11.34 -6.78 2.37
N GLU A 568 -10.29 -5.99 2.65
CA GLU A 568 -10.18 -5.12 3.83
C GLU A 568 -10.95 -3.79 3.71
N ASP A 569 -11.03 -3.04 4.82
CA ASP A 569 -11.22 -1.60 4.80
C ASP A 569 -9.86 -0.93 5.00
N THR A 570 -9.33 -0.33 3.93
CA THR A 570 -7.92 0.12 3.88
C THR A 570 -7.60 1.19 4.93
N LEU A 571 -8.58 1.99 5.36
CA LEU A 571 -8.36 2.98 6.42
C LEU A 571 -8.56 2.37 7.82
N LEU A 572 -9.49 1.44 7.98
CA LEU A 572 -9.80 0.86 9.29
C LEU A 572 -8.65 0.03 9.84
N ASN A 573 -7.98 -0.77 9.02
CA ASN A 573 -6.79 -1.51 9.46
C ASN A 573 -5.68 -0.55 9.91
N LYS A 574 -5.41 0.47 9.09
CA LYS A 574 -4.41 1.52 9.39
C LYS A 574 -4.80 2.41 10.58
N SER A 575 -6.07 2.43 11.00
CA SER A 575 -6.53 3.14 12.21
C SER A 575 -5.92 2.57 13.50
N LYS A 576 -5.61 1.27 13.52
CA LYS A 576 -5.18 0.53 14.70
C LYS A 576 -3.69 0.69 15.00
N VAL A 577 -2.88 0.93 13.97
CA VAL A 577 -1.40 0.98 14.08
C VAL A 577 -0.90 2.37 14.44
N ALA A 578 0.31 2.49 14.98
CA ALA A 578 0.87 3.80 15.37
C ALA A 578 1.22 4.66 14.15
N ILE A 579 1.77 4.05 13.11
CA ILE A 579 2.24 4.71 11.90
C ILE A 579 1.68 3.97 10.67
N PRO A 580 0.66 4.53 10.01
CA PRO A 580 0.21 4.04 8.70
C PRO A 580 1.36 4.08 7.71
N MET A 581 1.50 2.99 6.97
CA MET A 581 2.54 2.81 5.97
C MET A 581 1.90 2.39 4.65
N GLY A 582 2.55 2.70 3.53
CA GLY A 582 2.24 2.14 2.22
C GLY A 582 3.53 1.96 1.42
N GLU A 583 3.47 1.59 0.15
CA GLU A 583 4.68 1.28 -0.62
C GLU A 583 4.75 1.99 -1.98
N PHE A 584 5.97 2.30 -2.42
CA PHE A 584 6.22 2.69 -3.81
C PHE A 584 7.59 2.22 -4.32
N TRP A 585 7.63 1.90 -5.62
CA TRP A 585 8.75 1.26 -6.28
C TRP A 585 9.50 2.24 -7.20
N VAL A 586 10.78 1.96 -7.49
CA VAL A 586 11.55 2.70 -8.51
C VAL A 586 11.01 2.43 -9.91
N GLY A 587 10.73 1.15 -10.20
CA GLY A 587 10.11 0.70 -11.45
C GLY A 587 8.62 0.42 -11.28
N LYS A 588 7.82 0.63 -12.33
CA LYS A 588 6.38 0.34 -12.31
C LYS A 588 6.14 -1.15 -12.52
N MET A 589 6.00 -1.92 -11.44
CA MET A 589 5.59 -3.33 -11.51
C MET A 589 4.06 -3.48 -11.43
N HIS A 590 3.40 -2.56 -10.72
CA HIS A 590 1.96 -2.43 -10.66
C HIS A 590 1.46 -1.21 -11.45
N PRO A 591 0.17 -1.20 -11.85
CA PRO A 591 -0.50 -0.01 -12.36
C PRO A 591 -0.35 1.18 -11.39
N PRO A 592 -0.15 2.42 -11.90
CA PRO A 592 0.05 3.59 -11.05
C PRO A 592 -1.03 3.83 -10.00
N LEU A 593 -2.30 3.50 -10.30
CA LEU A 593 -3.42 3.68 -9.37
C LEU A 593 -3.34 2.76 -8.15
N MET A 594 -2.67 1.61 -8.23
CA MET A 594 -2.51 0.71 -7.07
C MET A 594 -1.50 1.29 -6.07
N TYR A 595 -0.35 1.80 -6.53
CA TYR A 595 0.57 2.55 -5.67
C TYR A 595 -0.11 3.79 -5.08
N TYR A 596 -0.88 4.51 -5.90
CA TYR A 596 -1.60 5.69 -5.45
C TYR A 596 -2.61 5.35 -4.34
N GLN A 597 -3.36 4.26 -4.51
CA GLN A 597 -4.31 3.78 -3.51
C GLN A 597 -3.65 3.49 -2.18
N ASP A 598 -2.55 2.75 -2.17
CA ASP A 598 -1.94 2.34 -0.91
C ASP A 598 -1.31 3.53 -0.17
N VAL A 599 -0.51 4.35 -0.88
CA VAL A 599 0.18 5.51 -0.30
C VAL A 599 -0.81 6.60 0.12
N ARG A 600 -1.80 6.95 -0.72
CA ARG A 600 -2.84 7.93 -0.31
C ARG A 600 -3.81 7.36 0.71
N GLY A 601 -4.01 6.04 0.75
CA GLY A 601 -4.73 5.36 1.82
C GLY A 601 -4.02 5.53 3.17
N ALA A 602 -2.70 5.34 3.21
CA ALA A 602 -1.89 5.59 4.41
C ALA A 602 -1.94 7.06 4.86
N ALA A 603 -1.80 7.99 3.91
CA ALA A 603 -1.89 9.43 4.20
C ALA A 603 -3.27 9.82 4.74
N SER A 604 -4.34 9.39 4.06
CA SER A 604 -5.72 9.67 4.49
C SER A 604 -5.99 9.07 5.86
N ALA A 605 -5.59 7.81 6.11
CA ALA A 605 -5.72 7.18 7.41
C ALA A 605 -5.00 7.98 8.51
N ALA A 606 -3.79 8.48 8.24
CA ALA A 606 -3.09 9.31 9.20
C ALA A 606 -3.85 10.60 9.50
N HIS A 607 -4.29 11.32 8.47
CA HIS A 607 -5.02 12.57 8.64
C HIS A 607 -6.35 12.38 9.41
N VAL A 608 -7.17 11.42 8.99
CA VAL A 608 -8.54 11.26 9.50
C VAL A 608 -8.61 10.59 10.87
N TYR A 609 -7.55 9.86 11.24
CA TYR A 609 -7.43 9.26 12.58
C TYR A 609 -6.54 10.05 13.55
N GLY A 610 -6.02 11.22 13.15
CA GLY A 610 -5.25 12.12 14.02
C GLY A 610 -3.80 11.66 14.25
N LYS A 611 -3.21 10.96 13.28
CA LYS A 611 -1.81 10.50 13.32
C LYS A 611 -0.93 11.45 12.51
N THR A 612 0.28 11.71 13.00
CA THR A 612 1.21 12.66 12.35
C THR A 612 2.01 12.02 11.22
N LEU A 613 2.39 10.76 11.37
CA LEU A 613 3.38 10.11 10.53
C LEU A 613 2.72 9.27 9.44
N VAL A 614 3.23 9.43 8.21
CA VAL A 614 2.89 8.63 7.03
C VAL A 614 4.19 8.06 6.50
N ALA A 615 4.39 6.77 6.77
CA ALA A 615 5.58 6.05 6.34
C ALA A 615 5.39 5.46 4.94
N THR A 616 6.49 5.20 4.24
CA THR A 616 6.46 4.36 3.04
C THR A 616 7.63 3.40 2.94
N GLU A 617 7.37 2.13 2.59
CA GLU A 617 8.37 1.28 1.95
C GLU A 617 8.74 1.94 0.63
N SER A 618 9.99 2.39 0.51
CA SER A 618 10.39 3.34 -0.52
C SER A 618 11.48 2.77 -1.40
N TYR A 619 11.31 2.93 -2.71
CA TYR A 619 12.29 2.61 -3.75
C TYR A 619 12.50 1.11 -3.99
N THR A 620 11.48 0.30 -3.81
CA THR A 620 11.54 -1.15 -4.05
C THR A 620 11.81 -1.45 -5.53
N GLY A 621 12.56 -2.52 -5.78
CA GLY A 621 12.93 -2.98 -7.12
C GLY A 621 14.04 -2.18 -7.81
N GLY A 622 14.61 -1.15 -7.17
CA GLY A 622 15.80 -0.45 -7.67
C GLY A 622 17.07 -1.31 -7.63
N GLY A 623 18.15 -0.81 -8.24
CA GLY A 623 19.51 -1.33 -8.14
C GLY A 623 20.40 -0.47 -7.24
N TYR A 624 21.46 0.10 -7.81
CA TYR A 624 22.46 0.95 -7.11
C TYR A 624 22.30 2.43 -7.43
N GLU A 625 21.08 2.87 -7.72
CA GLU A 625 20.75 4.24 -8.14
C GLU A 625 21.37 5.28 -7.20
N THR A 626 21.76 6.41 -7.77
CA THR A 626 22.31 7.53 -7.03
C THR A 626 21.20 8.48 -6.54
N PRO A 627 21.48 9.34 -5.56
CA PRO A 627 20.51 10.26 -4.97
C PRO A 627 19.64 11.06 -5.96
N TYR A 628 20.22 11.58 -7.05
CA TYR A 628 19.46 12.38 -8.02
C TYR A 628 18.40 11.55 -8.79
N ALA A 629 18.69 10.28 -9.07
CA ALA A 629 17.71 9.38 -9.68
C ALA A 629 16.54 9.10 -8.74
N LEU A 630 16.82 8.86 -7.46
CA LEU A 630 15.81 8.59 -6.42
C LEU A 630 14.98 9.83 -6.07
N LYS A 631 15.57 11.03 -6.13
CA LYS A 631 14.90 12.31 -5.79
C LYS A 631 13.58 12.50 -6.53
N LYS A 632 13.55 12.25 -7.84
CA LYS A 632 12.34 12.44 -8.67
C LYS A 632 11.16 11.62 -8.15
N VAL A 633 11.43 10.38 -7.73
CA VAL A 633 10.39 9.45 -7.29
C VAL A 633 9.81 9.90 -5.95
N SER A 634 10.64 10.24 -4.97
CA SER A 634 10.15 10.65 -3.66
C SER A 634 9.46 12.01 -3.66
N ASP A 635 9.87 12.96 -4.50
CA ASP A 635 9.25 14.29 -4.53
C ASP A 635 7.77 14.25 -4.91
N TYR A 636 7.41 13.36 -5.85
CA TYR A 636 6.00 13.12 -6.16
C TYR A 636 5.24 12.60 -4.93
N TRP A 637 5.81 11.65 -4.19
CA TRP A 637 5.15 11.04 -3.03
C TRP A 637 5.12 11.94 -1.80
N PHE A 638 6.11 12.82 -1.60
CA PHE A 638 6.04 13.90 -0.62
C PHE A 638 4.85 14.84 -0.90
N ALA A 639 4.60 15.16 -2.18
CA ALA A 639 3.39 15.88 -2.57
C ALA A 639 2.09 15.07 -2.37
N GLN A 640 2.18 13.75 -2.20
CA GLN A 640 1.05 12.89 -1.80
C GLN A 640 0.91 12.75 -0.27
N SER A 641 1.58 13.62 0.51
CA SER A 641 1.60 13.67 1.98
C SER A 641 2.42 12.58 2.70
N VAL A 642 3.28 11.86 1.99
CA VAL A 642 4.33 11.05 2.65
C VAL A 642 5.22 11.97 3.48
N ASN A 643 5.58 11.56 4.69
CA ASN A 643 6.47 12.35 5.54
C ASN A 643 7.46 11.52 6.38
N ARG A 644 7.61 10.23 6.04
CA ARG A 644 8.68 9.35 6.56
C ARG A 644 9.07 8.30 5.52
N ILE A 645 10.22 8.50 4.89
CA ILE A 645 10.81 7.51 3.99
C ILE A 645 11.40 6.34 4.78
N VAL A 646 11.06 5.12 4.38
CA VAL A 646 11.73 3.88 4.83
C VAL A 646 12.36 3.23 3.60
N PHE A 647 13.68 3.29 3.47
CA PHE A 647 14.37 2.70 2.33
C PHE A 647 14.15 1.18 2.29
N HIS A 648 13.65 0.69 1.17
CA HIS A 648 13.82 -0.68 0.74
C HIS A 648 15.04 -0.72 -0.19
N THR A 649 16.24 -1.10 0.26
CA THR A 649 16.66 -1.61 1.58
C THR A 649 18.17 -1.40 1.82
N SER A 650 18.58 -1.37 3.09
CA SER A 650 19.96 -1.56 3.53
C SER A 650 20.17 -3.03 3.96
N ALA A 651 20.35 -3.99 3.06
CA ALA A 651 20.66 -5.38 3.47
C ALA A 651 21.91 -5.42 4.37
N HIS A 652 21.91 -6.27 5.41
CA HIS A 652 22.98 -6.35 6.39
C HIS A 652 24.30 -6.79 5.77
N GLN A 653 25.38 -6.10 6.13
CA GLN A 653 26.73 -6.35 5.62
C GLN A 653 27.61 -7.02 6.70
N PRO A 654 27.68 -8.36 6.74
CA PRO A 654 28.55 -9.07 7.69
C PRO A 654 30.05 -8.82 7.43
N LEU A 655 30.43 -8.45 6.20
CA LEU A 655 31.81 -8.22 5.76
C LEU A 655 31.97 -6.89 5.03
N ASP A 656 33.22 -6.47 4.79
CA ASP A 656 33.57 -5.22 4.08
C ASP A 656 33.80 -5.45 2.56
N THR A 657 33.52 -6.65 2.05
CA THR A 657 33.69 -6.98 0.63
C THR A 657 32.63 -6.29 -0.23
N ARG A 658 33.03 -5.80 -1.41
CA ARG A 658 32.18 -5.05 -2.33
C ARG A 658 31.67 -5.93 -3.48
N PRO A 659 30.47 -5.67 -4.03
CA PRO A 659 29.57 -4.56 -3.71
C PRO A 659 28.78 -4.75 -2.40
N GLY A 660 28.83 -5.94 -1.80
CA GLY A 660 28.16 -6.25 -0.54
C GLY A 660 27.01 -7.23 -0.69
N ASN A 661 26.29 -7.45 0.41
CA ASN A 661 25.01 -8.15 0.42
C ASN A 661 23.90 -7.32 -0.21
N ALA A 662 23.00 -7.99 -0.93
CA ALA A 662 21.86 -7.41 -1.61
C ALA A 662 20.58 -8.21 -1.35
N MET A 663 19.46 -7.53 -1.52
CA MET A 663 18.09 -8.07 -1.46
C MET A 663 17.34 -7.70 -2.74
N VAL A 664 16.01 -7.76 -2.77
CA VAL A 664 15.29 -6.91 -3.74
C VAL A 664 15.72 -5.47 -3.44
N GLY A 665 16.20 -4.72 -4.42
CA GLY A 665 16.75 -3.37 -4.14
C GLY A 665 15.65 -2.34 -3.90
N THR A 666 15.95 -1.05 -3.82
CA THR A 666 17.24 -0.37 -4.00
C THR A 666 18.30 -0.80 -2.98
N HIS A 667 19.59 -0.75 -3.33
CA HIS A 667 20.69 -1.12 -2.44
C HIS A 667 21.33 0.12 -1.81
N VAL A 668 20.98 0.43 -0.56
CA VAL A 668 21.52 1.60 0.17
C VAL A 668 22.15 1.14 1.47
N HIS A 669 23.42 0.75 1.43
CA HIS A 669 24.18 0.22 2.58
C HIS A 669 25.64 0.70 2.55
N ARG A 670 26.40 0.48 3.63
CA ARG A 670 27.79 0.97 3.79
C ARG A 670 28.82 0.53 2.72
N ASN A 671 28.54 -0.55 1.97
CA ASN A 671 29.44 -1.05 0.91
C ASN A 671 29.15 -0.48 -0.51
N ILE A 672 28.19 0.44 -0.68
CA ILE A 672 27.99 1.13 -1.96
C ILE A 672 29.09 2.17 -2.22
N THR A 673 29.30 2.54 -3.47
CA THR A 673 30.37 3.49 -3.88
C THR A 673 30.25 4.86 -3.21
N TRP A 674 29.04 5.39 -3.07
CA TRP A 674 28.75 6.71 -2.51
C TRP A 674 28.32 6.67 -1.03
N ALA A 675 28.57 5.56 -0.32
CA ALA A 675 28.08 5.35 1.04
C ALA A 675 28.39 6.50 2.00
N GLU A 676 29.62 7.02 1.98
CA GLU A 676 30.06 8.09 2.89
C GLU A 676 29.68 9.50 2.37
N GLN A 677 29.14 9.60 1.16
CA GLN A 677 28.63 10.84 0.56
C GLN A 677 27.10 10.96 0.66
N ALA A 678 26.42 10.01 1.32
CA ALA A 678 24.97 9.94 1.37
C ALA A 678 24.31 11.05 2.23
N ARG A 679 25.05 11.68 3.14
CA ARG A 679 24.50 12.59 4.16
C ARG A 679 23.66 13.76 3.59
N PRO A 680 24.07 14.48 2.54
CA PRO A 680 23.26 15.55 1.97
C PRO A 680 21.90 15.08 1.46
N PHE A 681 21.82 13.88 0.88
CA PHE A 681 20.56 13.31 0.44
C PHE A 681 19.66 12.90 1.63
N MET A 682 20.25 12.32 2.69
CA MET A 682 19.50 11.99 3.89
C MET A 682 18.98 13.23 4.62
N ASP A 683 19.78 14.30 4.68
CA ASP A 683 19.33 15.58 5.24
C ASP A 683 18.25 16.23 4.35
N TYR A 684 18.34 16.13 3.02
CA TYR A 684 17.28 16.54 2.10
C TYR A 684 15.94 15.84 2.42
N LEU A 685 15.94 14.51 2.52
CA LEU A 685 14.74 13.75 2.90
C LEU A 685 14.24 14.14 4.30
N ALA A 686 15.15 14.40 5.23
CA ALA A 686 14.80 14.79 6.60
C ALA A 686 14.19 16.18 6.68
N ARG A 687 14.67 17.15 5.91
CA ARG A 687 14.09 18.51 5.86
C ARG A 687 12.69 18.52 5.27
N GLN A 688 12.48 17.75 4.20
CA GLN A 688 11.15 17.58 3.60
C GLN A 688 10.19 16.93 4.61
N SER A 689 10.61 15.81 5.20
CA SER A 689 9.84 15.10 6.22
C SER A 689 9.51 15.99 7.42
N PHE A 690 10.47 16.78 7.91
CA PHE A 690 10.25 17.68 9.04
C PHE A 690 9.11 18.67 8.76
N LEU A 691 9.16 19.41 7.65
CA LEU A 691 8.12 20.37 7.30
C LEU A 691 6.76 19.70 7.03
N LEU A 692 6.78 18.53 6.40
CA LEU A 692 5.57 17.75 6.11
C LEU A 692 4.98 17.01 7.33
N GLN A 693 5.66 17.03 8.47
CA GLN A 693 5.15 16.58 9.77
C GLN A 693 4.51 17.72 10.58
N GLN A 694 4.65 18.99 10.15
CA GLN A 694 4.13 20.11 10.92
C GLN A 694 2.64 20.33 10.68
N GLY A 695 1.92 20.66 11.75
CA GLY A 695 0.52 21.05 11.69
C GLY A 695 -0.39 20.04 10.98
N LEU A 696 -1.51 20.56 10.48
CA LEU A 696 -2.54 19.77 9.82
C LEU A 696 -2.40 19.84 8.31
N PHE A 697 -2.77 18.76 7.65
CA PHE A 697 -2.94 18.75 6.20
C PHE A 697 -4.14 19.64 5.82
N VAL A 698 -4.05 20.33 4.68
CA VAL A 698 -5.12 21.21 4.20
C VAL A 698 -5.77 20.58 2.97
N ALA A 699 -7.01 20.17 3.13
CA ALA A 699 -7.86 19.63 2.07
C ALA A 699 -9.26 20.24 2.12
N ASP A 700 -9.88 20.36 0.95
CA ASP A 700 -11.22 20.93 0.81
C ASP A 700 -12.30 19.86 0.62
N LEU A 701 -11.90 18.66 0.20
CA LEU A 701 -12.79 17.56 -0.15
C LEU A 701 -12.53 16.35 0.76
N ALA A 702 -13.59 15.70 1.23
CA ALA A 702 -13.53 14.39 1.86
C ALA A 702 -14.30 13.40 1.00
N TYR A 703 -13.61 12.37 0.46
CA TYR A 703 -14.23 11.32 -0.34
C TYR A 703 -14.60 10.13 0.53
N LEU A 704 -15.89 9.87 0.67
CA LEU A 704 -16.38 8.68 1.37
C LEU A 704 -16.13 7.44 0.50
N LEU A 705 -15.44 6.45 1.08
CA LEU A 705 -15.28 5.13 0.49
C LEU A 705 -16.61 4.35 0.53
N ASP A 706 -16.77 3.40 -0.40
CA ASP A 706 -17.91 2.47 -0.37
C ASP A 706 -17.89 1.63 0.91
N GLU A 707 -19.06 1.33 1.47
CA GLU A 707 -19.17 0.60 2.74
C GLU A 707 -18.81 -0.90 2.61
N GLY A 708 -18.65 -1.39 1.38
CA GLY A 708 -18.33 -2.77 1.06
C GLY A 708 -16.99 -3.27 1.61
N ALA A 709 -16.72 -4.52 1.30
CA ALA A 709 -15.47 -5.20 1.62
C ALA A 709 -14.99 -5.87 0.31
N PRO A 710 -13.94 -5.33 -0.36
CA PRO A 710 -13.07 -4.26 0.14
C PRO A 710 -13.75 -2.86 0.18
N SER A 711 -13.40 -2.06 1.19
CA SER A 711 -13.65 -0.61 1.27
C SER A 711 -12.34 0.08 0.91
N THR A 712 -12.20 0.41 -0.37
CA THR A 712 -10.97 0.93 -0.95
C THR A 712 -11.29 1.94 -2.05
N MET A 713 -10.31 2.75 -2.41
CA MET A 713 -10.41 3.72 -3.48
C MET A 713 -10.36 3.04 -4.85
N PRO A 714 -10.89 3.66 -5.92
CA PRO A 714 -10.84 3.07 -7.25
C PRO A 714 -9.40 2.85 -7.72
N ILE A 715 -9.02 1.59 -7.89
CA ILE A 715 -7.68 1.18 -8.33
C ILE A 715 -7.57 0.92 -9.84
N TRP A 716 -8.69 0.97 -10.55
CA TRP A 716 -8.80 0.77 -12.00
C TRP A 716 -9.65 1.87 -12.66
N GLY A 717 -9.66 1.89 -13.99
CA GLY A 717 -10.56 2.73 -14.77
C GLY A 717 -10.28 4.23 -14.63
N ALA A 718 -11.34 5.03 -14.48
CA ALA A 718 -11.24 6.50 -14.47
C ALA A 718 -10.67 7.07 -13.15
N GLY A 719 -10.42 6.22 -12.14
CA GLY A 719 -10.05 6.65 -10.79
C GLY A 719 -11.24 7.25 -10.03
N LEU A 720 -10.96 8.19 -9.13
CA LEU A 720 -11.98 8.91 -8.36
C LEU A 720 -13.04 9.55 -9.26
N THR A 721 -14.31 9.33 -8.90
CA THR A 721 -15.46 9.88 -9.62
C THR A 721 -16.43 10.53 -8.62
N PRO A 722 -16.71 11.86 -8.73
CA PRO A 722 -16.10 12.81 -9.65
C PRO A 722 -14.61 13.06 -9.36
N LYS A 723 -13.83 13.39 -10.40
CA LYS A 723 -12.41 13.71 -10.26
C LYS A 723 -12.20 14.98 -9.41
N PRO A 724 -11.21 15.02 -8.51
CA PRO A 724 -10.85 16.23 -7.80
C PRO A 724 -10.46 17.35 -8.79
N PRO A 725 -11.02 18.56 -8.67
CA PRO A 725 -10.62 19.69 -9.51
C PRO A 725 -9.19 20.15 -9.19
N LYS A 726 -8.47 20.64 -10.21
CA LYS A 726 -7.11 21.16 -10.02
C LYS A 726 -7.08 22.32 -9.01
N GLY A 727 -6.06 22.34 -8.16
CA GLY A 727 -5.84 23.38 -7.16
C GLY A 727 -6.57 23.16 -5.83
N TYR A 728 -7.16 21.99 -5.64
CA TYR A 728 -7.75 21.53 -4.38
C TYR A 728 -7.17 20.17 -4.02
N ASP A 729 -7.07 19.88 -2.73
CA ASP A 729 -6.62 18.60 -2.20
C ASP A 729 -7.75 17.91 -1.41
N PHE A 730 -7.57 16.63 -1.10
CA PHE A 730 -8.60 15.76 -0.55
C PHE A 730 -8.05 14.65 0.34
N ASP A 731 -8.89 14.12 1.23
CA ASP A 731 -8.68 12.85 1.93
C ASP A 731 -9.77 11.84 1.57
N TYR A 732 -9.45 10.55 1.66
CA TYR A 732 -10.46 9.51 1.79
C TYR A 732 -10.96 9.42 3.24
N ILE A 733 -12.24 9.14 3.42
CA ILE A 733 -12.84 8.76 4.72
C ILE A 733 -13.60 7.44 4.55
N ASN A 734 -13.58 6.59 5.57
CA ASN A 734 -14.43 5.39 5.60
C ASN A 734 -15.69 5.65 6.45
N ALA A 735 -16.58 4.65 6.49
CA ALA A 735 -17.82 4.73 7.27
C ALA A 735 -17.54 4.93 8.77
N ASP A 736 -16.46 4.35 9.30
CA ASP A 736 -16.07 4.50 10.71
C ASP A 736 -15.77 5.96 11.08
N VAL A 737 -14.93 6.65 10.30
CA VAL A 737 -14.64 8.08 10.50
C VAL A 737 -15.92 8.92 10.40
N LEU A 738 -16.75 8.68 9.37
CA LEU A 738 -17.97 9.45 9.16
C LEU A 738 -18.93 9.29 10.34
N LEU A 739 -19.15 8.07 10.82
CA LEU A 739 -20.06 7.77 11.92
C LEU A 739 -19.54 8.28 13.26
N ASN A 740 -18.28 8.00 13.58
CA ASN A 740 -17.76 8.05 14.95
C ASN A 740 -16.90 9.29 15.25
N ARG A 741 -16.40 9.99 14.22
CA ARG A 741 -15.48 11.14 14.42
C ARG A 741 -15.98 12.42 13.78
N MET A 742 -16.63 12.34 12.63
CA MET A 742 -17.00 13.53 11.87
C MET A 742 -18.21 14.27 12.47
N SER A 743 -18.09 15.59 12.52
CA SER A 743 -19.17 16.51 12.87
C SER A 743 -19.19 17.70 11.92
N VAL A 744 -20.17 18.60 12.07
CA VAL A 744 -20.26 19.84 11.31
C VAL A 744 -20.17 21.03 12.26
N ASP A 745 -19.33 22.00 11.93
CA ASP A 745 -19.17 23.23 12.72
C ASP A 745 -20.25 24.27 12.38
N ALA A 746 -20.23 25.40 13.10
CA ALA A 746 -21.20 26.48 12.91
C ALA A 746 -21.12 27.17 11.52
N GLY A 747 -19.98 27.01 10.83
CA GLY A 747 -19.76 27.52 9.47
C GLY A 747 -20.12 26.51 8.38
N GLY A 748 -20.66 25.35 8.73
CA GLY A 748 -21.02 24.29 7.79
C GLY A 748 -19.84 23.45 7.30
N ARG A 749 -18.65 23.58 7.93
CA ARG A 749 -17.49 22.74 7.58
C ARG A 749 -17.59 21.39 8.28
N LEU A 750 -17.14 20.35 7.60
CA LEU A 750 -16.98 19.02 8.17
C LEU A 750 -15.69 19.00 8.97
N VAL A 751 -15.74 18.62 10.24
CA VAL A 751 -14.57 18.67 11.15
C VAL A 751 -14.37 17.35 11.87
N LEU A 752 -13.11 17.03 12.12
CA LEU A 752 -12.67 15.93 12.97
C LEU A 752 -12.11 16.47 14.30
N PRO A 753 -12.07 15.65 15.37
CA PRO A 753 -11.67 16.11 16.71
C PRO A 753 -10.27 16.72 16.78
N ASP A 754 -9.37 16.29 15.89
CA ASP A 754 -7.96 16.69 15.85
C ASP A 754 -7.74 17.98 15.03
N GLY A 755 -8.81 18.57 14.49
CA GLY A 755 -8.80 19.85 13.77
C GLY A 755 -8.80 19.74 12.25
N MET A 756 -8.65 18.54 11.67
CA MET A 756 -8.87 18.33 10.23
C MET A 756 -10.25 18.82 9.83
N SER A 757 -10.33 19.50 8.69
CA SER A 757 -11.57 20.17 8.28
C SER A 757 -11.75 20.28 6.77
N TYR A 758 -12.92 19.88 6.29
CA TYR A 758 -13.28 19.82 4.87
C TYR A 758 -14.50 20.68 4.56
N ARG A 759 -14.66 21.08 3.29
CA ARG A 759 -15.80 21.88 2.82
C ARG A 759 -16.91 21.03 2.21
N VAL A 760 -16.53 19.94 1.56
CA VAL A 760 -17.47 19.09 0.81
C VAL A 760 -17.21 17.62 1.15
N LEU A 761 -18.29 16.91 1.49
CA LEU A 761 -18.31 15.44 1.53
C LEU A 761 -18.73 14.92 0.16
N VAL A 762 -17.90 14.11 -0.49
CA VAL A 762 -18.20 13.47 -1.77
C VAL A 762 -18.56 12.01 -1.51
N LEU A 763 -19.75 11.59 -1.95
CA LEU A 763 -20.26 10.23 -1.77
C LEU A 763 -19.81 9.30 -2.92
N PRO A 764 -19.69 7.99 -2.65
CA PRO A 764 -19.43 7.00 -3.70
C PRO A 764 -20.55 6.97 -4.74
N GLN A 765 -20.23 6.57 -5.98
CA GLN A 765 -21.19 6.49 -7.09
C GLN A 765 -22.02 5.21 -7.04
N THR A 766 -22.83 5.06 -5.98
CA THR A 766 -23.67 3.88 -5.73
C THR A 766 -25.06 4.31 -5.24
N ASP A 767 -26.06 3.47 -5.49
CA ASP A 767 -27.41 3.64 -4.93
C ASP A 767 -27.61 2.86 -3.62
N LYS A 768 -26.53 2.29 -3.06
CA LYS A 768 -26.56 1.51 -1.83
C LYS A 768 -25.96 2.29 -0.66
N MET A 769 -26.63 2.29 0.49
CA MET A 769 -26.09 2.84 1.75
C MET A 769 -26.83 2.26 2.95
N ARG A 770 -26.13 1.96 4.04
CA ARG A 770 -26.77 1.50 5.28
C ARG A 770 -27.57 2.65 5.93
N PRO A 771 -28.71 2.36 6.59
CA PRO A 771 -29.53 3.38 7.25
C PRO A 771 -28.76 4.24 8.25
N GLU A 772 -27.80 3.65 8.99
CA GLU A 772 -27.00 4.35 10.01
C GLU A 772 -26.14 5.44 9.39
N LEU A 773 -25.47 5.13 8.28
CA LEU A 773 -24.60 6.08 7.58
C LEU A 773 -25.43 7.18 6.93
N LEU A 774 -26.58 6.83 6.34
CA LEU A 774 -27.50 7.79 5.74
C LEU A 774 -28.10 8.74 6.79
N ARG A 775 -28.45 8.24 7.98
CA ARG A 775 -28.86 9.08 9.12
C ARG A 775 -27.76 10.07 9.52
N LYS A 776 -26.52 9.60 9.60
CA LYS A 776 -25.38 10.49 9.90
C LYS A 776 -25.19 11.57 8.83
N ILE A 777 -25.29 11.23 7.55
CA ILE A 777 -25.22 12.20 6.45
C ILE A 777 -26.36 13.20 6.53
N ARG A 778 -27.60 12.75 6.77
CA ARG A 778 -28.75 13.64 7.02
C ARG A 778 -28.43 14.63 8.14
N ASP A 779 -27.95 14.16 9.28
CA ASP A 779 -27.68 15.01 10.43
C ASP A 779 -26.58 16.05 10.13
N LEU A 780 -25.54 15.67 9.38
CA LEU A 780 -24.51 16.59 8.90
C LEU A 780 -25.07 17.65 7.95
N VAL A 781 -25.91 17.26 6.97
CA VAL A 781 -26.57 18.19 6.04
C VAL A 781 -27.48 19.15 6.81
N LEU A 782 -28.33 18.63 7.71
CA LEU A 782 -29.20 19.47 8.55
C LEU A 782 -28.40 20.48 9.37
N GLY A 783 -27.21 20.08 9.85
CA GLY A 783 -26.30 20.93 10.61
C GLY A 783 -25.53 21.97 9.80
N GLY A 784 -25.44 21.84 8.46
CA GLY A 784 -24.79 22.84 7.61
C GLY A 784 -23.90 22.29 6.48
N ALA A 785 -23.66 20.97 6.44
CA ALA A 785 -22.70 20.40 5.51
C ALA A 785 -23.14 20.51 4.05
N THR A 786 -22.16 20.60 3.15
CA THR A 786 -22.36 20.38 1.70
C THR A 786 -21.97 18.95 1.35
N VAL A 787 -22.91 18.21 0.78
CA VAL A 787 -22.72 16.82 0.34
C VAL A 787 -22.89 16.74 -1.18
N VAL A 788 -22.00 16.04 -1.88
CA VAL A 788 -22.05 15.82 -3.32
C VAL A 788 -22.16 14.33 -3.61
N GLY A 789 -23.22 13.90 -4.30
CA GLY A 789 -23.33 12.52 -4.74
C GLY A 789 -24.76 12.05 -5.02
N PRO A 790 -24.87 10.82 -5.57
CA PRO A 790 -26.17 10.25 -5.94
C PRO A 790 -27.04 9.97 -4.72
N ARG A 791 -28.35 9.87 -4.98
CA ARG A 791 -29.34 9.49 -3.98
C ARG A 791 -29.26 7.99 -3.66
N PRO A 792 -29.07 7.59 -2.39
CA PRO A 792 -29.21 6.18 -2.01
C PRO A 792 -30.66 5.71 -2.14
N ALA A 793 -30.83 4.46 -2.59
CA ALA A 793 -32.14 3.84 -2.82
C ALA A 793 -32.38 2.59 -1.95
N ARG A 794 -31.32 1.88 -1.53
CA ARG A 794 -31.44 0.64 -0.75
C ARG A 794 -30.23 0.40 0.16
N SER A 795 -30.38 -0.50 1.13
CA SER A 795 -29.25 -0.97 1.95
C SER A 795 -28.47 -2.08 1.21
N PRO A 796 -27.12 -2.11 1.29
CA PRO A 796 -26.34 -3.26 0.82
C PRO A 796 -26.40 -4.45 1.78
N SER A 797 -26.86 -4.22 3.02
CA SER A 797 -26.89 -5.17 4.12
C SER A 797 -28.25 -5.86 4.24
N LEU A 798 -28.26 -7.09 4.75
CA LEU A 798 -29.46 -7.81 5.16
C LEU A 798 -29.88 -7.40 6.58
N ALA A 799 -28.95 -6.90 7.38
CA ALA A 799 -29.24 -6.42 8.73
C ALA A 799 -30.34 -5.34 8.74
N GLY A 800 -31.23 -5.44 9.72
CA GLY A 800 -32.34 -4.51 9.91
C GLY A 800 -33.46 -4.60 8.87
N ARG A 801 -33.51 -5.64 8.02
CA ARG A 801 -34.70 -5.90 7.18
C ARG A 801 -35.89 -6.41 8.01
N PRO A 802 -37.13 -6.06 7.62
CA PRO A 802 -37.51 -5.25 6.45
C PRO A 802 -37.44 -3.73 6.68
N GLU A 803 -37.21 -3.24 7.90
CA GLU A 803 -37.21 -1.82 8.24
C GLU A 803 -36.22 -1.01 7.41
N SER A 804 -35.01 -1.54 7.16
CA SER A 804 -33.98 -0.87 6.37
C SER A 804 -34.39 -0.57 4.93
N ASP A 805 -35.25 -1.40 4.31
CA ASP A 805 -35.77 -1.16 2.96
C ASP A 805 -36.84 -0.07 2.92
N ARG A 806 -37.46 0.24 4.07
CA ARG A 806 -38.35 1.39 4.22
C ARG A 806 -37.54 2.65 4.58
N ASP A 807 -36.66 2.52 5.57
CA ASP A 807 -35.94 3.64 6.17
C ASP A 807 -34.99 4.32 5.16
N VAL A 808 -34.29 3.57 4.29
CA VAL A 808 -33.36 4.16 3.31
C VAL A 808 -34.09 5.07 2.31
N PRO A 809 -35.14 4.62 1.58
CA PRO A 809 -35.91 5.50 0.71
C PRO A 809 -36.50 6.72 1.43
N GLU A 810 -36.99 6.57 2.65
CA GLU A 810 -37.57 7.66 3.46
C GLU A 810 -36.53 8.72 3.84
N LEU A 811 -35.39 8.30 4.39
CA LEU A 811 -34.27 9.19 4.71
C LEU A 811 -33.71 9.86 3.45
N ALA A 812 -33.60 9.10 2.35
CA ALA A 812 -33.16 9.65 1.07
C ALA A 812 -34.17 10.65 0.50
N ALA A 813 -35.47 10.46 0.69
CA ALA A 813 -36.50 11.43 0.31
C ALA A 813 -36.42 12.70 1.15
N GLU A 814 -36.16 12.57 2.45
CA GLU A 814 -35.95 13.71 3.36
C GLU A 814 -34.81 14.60 2.86
N VAL A 815 -33.69 14.00 2.46
CA VAL A 815 -32.45 14.69 2.12
C VAL A 815 -32.34 15.06 0.63
N TRP A 816 -32.61 14.14 -0.31
CA TRP A 816 -32.53 14.40 -1.77
C TRP A 816 -33.86 14.83 -2.37
N GLY A 817 -34.97 14.22 -1.98
CA GLY A 817 -36.31 14.64 -2.45
C GLY A 817 -36.47 14.40 -3.95
N ASP A 818 -36.76 15.45 -4.72
CA ASP A 818 -36.91 15.38 -6.18
C ASP A 818 -35.62 15.71 -6.96
N LEU A 819 -34.46 15.67 -6.28
CA LEU A 819 -33.16 15.77 -6.93
C LEU A 819 -32.94 14.55 -7.86
N ASP A 820 -32.70 14.82 -9.14
CA ASP A 820 -32.49 13.80 -10.18
C ASP A 820 -31.09 13.81 -10.79
N GLY A 821 -30.26 14.79 -10.40
CA GLY A 821 -28.90 14.95 -10.90
C GLY A 821 -28.81 15.47 -12.34
N VAL A 822 -29.94 15.85 -12.96
CA VAL A 822 -30.01 16.31 -14.36
C VAL A 822 -30.79 17.61 -14.46
N SER A 823 -32.10 17.60 -14.17
CA SER A 823 -32.95 18.79 -14.21
C SER A 823 -32.90 19.58 -12.90
N ARG A 824 -32.65 18.88 -11.80
CA ARG A 824 -32.47 19.44 -10.46
C ARG A 824 -31.20 18.87 -9.85
N THR A 825 -30.25 19.75 -9.63
CA THR A 825 -28.88 19.38 -9.24
C THR A 825 -28.46 19.90 -7.87
N ILE A 826 -29.23 20.81 -7.26
CA ILE A 826 -29.01 21.29 -5.89
C ILE A 826 -30.32 21.24 -5.10
N ARG A 827 -30.26 20.78 -3.84
CA ARG A 827 -31.32 20.94 -2.84
C ARG A 827 -30.75 21.44 -1.52
N TYR A 828 -31.40 22.45 -0.94
CA TYR A 828 -31.09 22.94 0.42
C TYR A 828 -31.97 22.23 1.44
N VAL A 829 -31.37 21.70 2.51
CA VAL A 829 -32.07 20.96 3.57
C VAL A 829 -31.46 21.31 4.92
N GLY A 830 -32.29 21.76 5.86
CA GLY A 830 -31.81 22.35 7.11
C GLY A 830 -30.90 23.55 6.84
N LYS A 831 -29.70 23.55 7.43
CA LYS A 831 -28.69 24.60 7.20
C LYS A 831 -27.73 24.30 6.05
N GLY A 832 -27.72 23.06 5.54
CA GLY A 832 -26.79 22.60 4.52
C GLY A 832 -27.45 22.36 3.17
N ARG A 833 -26.76 21.60 2.32
CA ARG A 833 -27.22 21.29 0.97
C ARG A 833 -26.66 19.98 0.44
N VAL A 834 -27.39 19.41 -0.51
CA VAL A 834 -26.99 18.25 -1.28
C VAL A 834 -26.94 18.63 -2.75
N VAL A 835 -25.91 18.17 -3.43
CA VAL A 835 -25.66 18.43 -4.84
C VAL A 835 -25.47 17.10 -5.57
N TRP A 836 -26.08 16.97 -6.74
CA TRP A 836 -25.91 15.81 -7.62
C TRP A 836 -25.85 16.27 -9.07
N GLY A 837 -24.87 15.77 -9.83
CA GLY A 837 -24.73 16.05 -11.26
C GLY A 837 -23.95 17.33 -11.63
N LEU A 838 -23.48 18.11 -10.66
CA LEU A 838 -22.61 19.27 -10.93
C LEU A 838 -21.12 18.92 -10.80
N PRO A 839 -20.25 19.53 -11.64
CA PRO A 839 -18.81 19.51 -11.43
C PRO A 839 -18.41 20.05 -10.04
N LEU A 840 -17.43 19.41 -9.40
CA LEU A 840 -16.95 19.84 -8.07
C LEU A 840 -16.41 21.27 -8.07
N GLU A 841 -15.83 21.74 -9.19
CA GLU A 841 -15.36 23.13 -9.33
C GLU A 841 -16.51 24.14 -9.15
N ASP A 842 -17.68 23.87 -9.73
CA ASP A 842 -18.86 24.73 -9.59
C ASP A 842 -19.42 24.69 -8.17
N VAL A 843 -19.37 23.51 -7.53
CA VAL A 843 -19.77 23.36 -6.13
C VAL A 843 -18.87 24.19 -5.21
N LEU A 844 -17.54 24.11 -5.38
CA LEU A 844 -16.57 24.89 -4.61
C LEU A 844 -16.69 26.40 -4.88
N ALA A 845 -16.92 26.79 -6.14
CA ALA A 845 -17.17 28.18 -6.51
C ALA A 845 -18.41 28.75 -5.81
N SER A 846 -19.51 27.98 -5.74
CA SER A 846 -20.72 28.40 -5.01
C SER A 846 -20.55 28.46 -3.49
N LEU A 847 -19.47 27.89 -2.94
CA LEU A 847 -19.03 28.08 -1.54
C LEU A 847 -18.06 29.24 -1.36
N ASN A 848 -17.83 30.06 -2.41
CA ASN A 848 -16.80 31.09 -2.44
C ASN A 848 -15.42 30.56 -2.01
N THR A 849 -15.10 29.32 -2.41
CA THR A 849 -13.85 28.68 -2.06
C THR A 849 -12.88 28.82 -3.24
N PRO A 850 -11.89 29.71 -3.18
CA PRO A 850 -10.86 29.78 -4.21
C PRO A 850 -9.94 28.57 -4.12
N LYS A 851 -9.26 28.27 -5.24
CA LYS A 851 -8.19 27.26 -5.33
C LYS A 851 -7.15 27.51 -4.24
N ASP A 852 -6.72 26.44 -3.58
CA ASP A 852 -5.71 26.51 -2.51
C ASP A 852 -4.35 26.88 -3.10
N ALA A 853 -3.94 26.17 -4.15
CA ALA A 853 -2.78 26.50 -4.97
C ALA A 853 -3.15 26.49 -6.46
N GLU A 854 -2.61 27.42 -7.22
CA GLU A 854 -2.81 27.51 -8.67
C GLU A 854 -1.48 27.90 -9.33
N PHE A 855 -1.13 27.22 -10.41
CA PHE A 855 0.15 27.41 -11.09
C PHE A 855 -0.11 27.84 -12.52
N ALA A 856 0.34 29.04 -12.88
CA ALA A 856 0.43 29.45 -14.28
C ALA A 856 1.75 28.92 -14.83
N THR A 857 1.68 27.95 -15.74
CA THR A 857 2.83 27.21 -16.26
C THR A 857 2.80 27.15 -17.80
N GLY A 858 3.94 26.80 -18.40
CA GLY A 858 3.99 26.33 -19.79
C GLY A 858 3.28 24.98 -19.96
N LEU A 859 3.04 24.56 -21.21
CA LEU A 859 2.36 23.31 -21.54
C LEU A 859 3.12 22.05 -21.08
N ASP A 860 4.46 22.12 -21.08
CA ASP A 860 5.34 20.99 -20.73
C ASP A 860 5.66 20.90 -19.23
N ALA A 861 5.06 21.76 -18.40
CA ALA A 861 5.32 21.77 -16.97
C ALA A 861 4.48 20.71 -16.24
N GLU A 862 5.14 19.95 -15.37
CA GLU A 862 4.50 19.02 -14.45
C GLU A 862 4.87 19.42 -13.01
N VAL A 863 3.88 19.94 -12.28
CA VAL A 863 4.06 20.46 -10.91
C VAL A 863 3.22 19.65 -9.93
N ALA A 864 3.87 19.10 -8.91
CA ALA A 864 3.22 18.49 -7.76
C ALA A 864 3.32 19.41 -6.54
N TRP A 865 2.30 19.38 -5.68
CA TRP A 865 2.25 20.24 -4.49
C TRP A 865 1.43 19.60 -3.36
N THR A 866 1.67 20.06 -2.14
CA THR A 866 0.79 19.80 -0.98
C THR A 866 0.88 20.96 0.01
N HIS A 867 -0.08 21.06 0.92
CA HIS A 867 -0.20 22.16 1.86
C HIS A 867 -0.41 21.67 3.30
N ARG A 868 0.40 22.21 4.21
CA ARG A 868 0.25 22.04 5.66
C ARG A 868 0.05 23.38 6.35
N ARG A 869 -0.73 23.38 7.42
CA ARG A 869 -1.02 24.56 8.22
C ARG A 869 -0.79 24.32 9.70
N THR A 870 0.04 25.15 10.32
CA THR A 870 0.16 25.26 11.77
C THR A 870 -0.73 26.41 12.29
N SER A 871 -0.67 26.71 13.59
CA SER A 871 -1.38 27.88 14.14
C SER A 871 -0.89 29.21 13.57
N ASP A 872 0.35 29.28 13.08
CA ASP A 872 1.06 30.50 12.72
C ASP A 872 1.62 30.51 11.28
N ALA A 873 1.75 29.35 10.64
CA ALA A 873 2.34 29.20 9.32
C ALA A 873 1.48 28.41 8.33
N ASP A 874 1.53 28.84 7.08
CA ASP A 874 1.09 28.06 5.92
C ASP A 874 2.35 27.58 5.18
N ILE A 875 2.44 26.29 4.91
CA ILE A 875 3.63 25.61 4.39
C ILE A 875 3.21 24.87 3.12
N TYR A 876 3.59 25.41 1.95
CA TYR A 876 3.35 24.77 0.66
C TYR A 876 4.61 24.08 0.18
N TYR A 877 4.51 22.81 -0.16
CA TYR A 877 5.54 22.10 -0.91
C TYR A 877 5.23 22.20 -2.40
N VAL A 878 6.23 22.51 -3.23
CA VAL A 878 6.10 22.61 -4.69
C VAL A 878 7.29 21.91 -5.34
N ALA A 879 7.03 20.97 -6.25
CA ALA A 879 8.05 20.21 -6.97
C ALA A 879 7.82 20.26 -8.48
N ASN A 880 8.89 20.60 -9.21
CA ASN A 880 8.99 20.38 -10.65
C ASN A 880 9.31 18.90 -10.89
N LEU A 881 8.49 18.19 -11.64
CA LEU A 881 8.70 16.76 -11.94
C LEU A 881 9.41 16.52 -13.29
N THR A 882 9.74 17.60 -14.01
CA THR A 882 10.32 17.56 -15.35
C THR A 882 11.85 17.63 -15.34
N ASP A 883 12.46 17.21 -16.44
CA ASP A 883 13.90 17.31 -16.70
C ASP A 883 14.32 18.68 -17.25
N ALA A 884 13.39 19.64 -17.31
CA ALA A 884 13.62 21.00 -17.76
C ALA A 884 13.41 22.00 -16.61
N ALA A 885 14.08 23.14 -16.66
CA ALA A 885 13.79 24.25 -15.77
C ALA A 885 12.39 24.83 -16.06
N GLN A 886 11.70 25.30 -15.03
CA GLN A 886 10.34 25.83 -15.11
C GLN A 886 10.26 27.17 -14.38
N ASP A 887 9.82 28.20 -15.07
CA ASP A 887 9.41 29.47 -14.46
C ASP A 887 7.89 29.44 -14.24
N ILE A 888 7.46 29.44 -12.99
CA ILE A 888 6.06 29.32 -12.61
C ILE A 888 5.60 30.53 -11.79
N GLN A 889 4.39 31.01 -12.06
CA GLN A 889 3.70 31.90 -11.12
C GLN A 889 2.73 31.06 -10.28
N ALA A 890 3.08 30.86 -9.01
CA ALA A 890 2.25 30.14 -8.06
C ALA A 890 1.37 31.14 -7.30
N ARG A 891 0.06 30.89 -7.27
CA ARG A 891 -0.94 31.66 -6.50
C ARG A 891 -1.40 30.79 -5.34
N PHE A 892 -1.16 31.26 -4.12
CA PHE A 892 -1.52 30.56 -2.89
C PHE A 892 -2.68 31.25 -2.18
N ARG A 893 -3.57 30.47 -1.57
CA ARG A 893 -4.71 30.95 -0.77
C ARG A 893 -4.25 31.41 0.61
N VAL A 894 -3.38 32.41 0.62
CA VAL A 894 -2.81 33.08 1.80
C VAL A 894 -2.77 34.58 1.51
N SER A 895 -3.14 35.40 2.50
CA SER A 895 -3.10 36.86 2.43
C SER A 895 -2.41 37.44 3.68
N GLY A 896 -1.90 38.67 3.58
CA GLY A 896 -1.32 39.41 4.69
C GLY A 896 0.02 38.89 5.24
N LYS A 897 0.62 37.87 4.63
CA LYS A 897 1.90 37.27 5.06
C LYS A 897 2.97 37.39 3.97
N GLU A 898 4.22 37.57 4.39
CA GLU A 898 5.35 37.51 3.46
C GLU A 898 5.70 36.07 3.09
N ALA A 899 6.16 35.87 1.85
CA ALA A 899 6.59 34.57 1.34
C ALA A 899 8.10 34.35 1.54
N GLU A 900 8.49 33.20 2.06
CA GLU A 900 9.88 32.73 2.10
C GLU A 900 10.04 31.46 1.27
N LEU A 901 11.20 31.28 0.64
CA LEU A 901 11.60 30.05 -0.04
C LEU A 901 12.57 29.27 0.83
N TRP A 902 12.21 28.03 1.16
CA TRP A 902 12.98 27.14 2.01
C TRP A 902 13.43 25.96 1.16
N GLN A 903 14.75 25.88 0.92
CA GLN A 903 15.36 24.94 0.00
C GLN A 903 15.82 23.67 0.73
N PRO A 904 15.12 22.52 0.59
CA PRO A 904 15.40 21.34 1.40
C PRO A 904 16.75 20.68 1.09
N ASP A 905 17.32 20.89 -0.09
CA ASP A 905 18.62 20.32 -0.49
C ASP A 905 19.79 20.99 0.24
N THR A 906 19.75 22.31 0.36
CA THR A 906 20.81 23.13 0.98
C THR A 906 20.51 23.52 2.43
N GLY A 907 19.24 23.54 2.82
CA GLY A 907 18.76 24.11 4.09
C GLY A 907 18.68 25.63 4.08
N GLN A 908 18.85 26.29 2.92
CA GLN A 908 18.77 27.74 2.82
C GLN A 908 17.33 28.23 2.97
N ILE A 909 17.18 29.37 3.64
CA ILE A 909 15.93 30.12 3.77
C ILE A 909 16.18 31.50 3.18
N ALA A 910 15.36 31.90 2.21
CA ALA A 910 15.48 33.17 1.53
C ALA A 910 14.12 33.89 1.44
N PRO A 911 14.09 35.24 1.47
CA PRO A 911 12.89 35.97 1.08
C PRO A 911 12.53 35.63 -0.38
N ALA A 912 11.22 35.60 -0.69
CA ALA A 912 10.71 35.52 -2.07
C ALA A 912 10.20 36.87 -2.57
N SER A 913 10.23 37.10 -3.88
CA SER A 913 9.39 38.14 -4.50
C SER A 913 7.92 37.71 -4.45
N TYR A 914 7.03 38.59 -4.02
CA TYR A 914 5.61 38.29 -3.94
C TYR A 914 4.72 39.50 -4.20
N ARG A 915 3.46 39.23 -4.52
CA ARG A 915 2.38 40.23 -4.61
C ARG A 915 1.09 39.67 -4.01
N ILE A 916 0.49 40.40 -3.08
CA ILE A 916 -0.78 40.07 -2.42
C ILE A 916 -1.92 40.75 -3.18
N VAL A 917 -2.81 39.97 -3.80
CA VAL A 917 -3.95 40.44 -4.59
C VAL A 917 -5.15 39.51 -4.33
N ASP A 918 -6.35 40.09 -4.16
CA ASP A 918 -7.61 39.36 -4.00
C ASP A 918 -7.55 38.24 -2.95
N ASP A 919 -7.01 38.55 -1.77
CA ASP A 919 -6.79 37.62 -0.65
C ASP A 919 -5.92 36.39 -0.98
N ARG A 920 -5.09 36.48 -2.01
CA ARG A 920 -4.13 35.47 -2.41
C ARG A 920 -2.74 36.08 -2.58
N THR A 921 -1.72 35.24 -2.45
CA THR A 921 -0.33 35.66 -2.64
C THR A 921 0.26 34.97 -3.86
N ILE A 922 0.78 35.77 -4.77
CA ILE A 922 1.42 35.33 -6.01
C ILE A 922 2.93 35.37 -5.80
N VAL A 923 3.59 34.25 -6.02
CA VAL A 923 5.04 34.08 -5.90
C VAL A 923 5.60 33.59 -7.24
N SER A 924 6.64 34.24 -7.73
CA SER A 924 7.39 33.79 -8.90
C SER A 924 8.45 32.78 -8.45
N LEU A 925 8.43 31.58 -9.02
CA LEU A 925 9.39 30.51 -8.71
C LEU A 925 10.11 30.12 -10.00
N GLY A 926 11.43 30.24 -10.00
CA GLY A 926 12.29 29.63 -11.01
C GLY A 926 12.82 28.31 -10.44
N LEU A 927 12.32 27.19 -10.97
CA LEU A 927 12.66 25.84 -10.53
C LEU A 927 13.57 25.19 -11.56
N SER A 928 14.76 24.78 -11.14
CA SER A 928 15.68 23.95 -11.91
C SER A 928 15.03 22.59 -12.27
N PRO A 929 15.62 21.81 -13.20
CA PRO A 929 15.19 20.44 -13.46
C PRO A 929 15.03 19.65 -12.16
N ARG A 930 13.86 19.04 -11.96
CA ARG A 930 13.52 18.24 -10.78
C ARG A 930 13.66 18.98 -9.44
N GLU A 931 13.62 20.31 -9.41
CA GLU A 931 13.75 21.08 -8.17
C GLU A 931 12.45 21.03 -7.34
N SER A 932 12.61 20.98 -6.03
CA SER A 932 11.52 21.04 -5.05
C SER A 932 11.84 22.09 -3.99
N VAL A 933 10.84 22.86 -3.59
CA VAL A 933 10.96 24.00 -2.68
C VAL A 933 9.75 24.07 -1.76
N PHE A 934 9.94 24.61 -0.55
CA PHE A 934 8.84 25.02 0.30
C PHE A 934 8.62 26.53 0.21
N VAL A 935 7.37 26.94 -0.02
CA VAL A 935 6.92 28.32 0.10
C VAL A 935 6.22 28.48 1.46
N VAL A 936 6.86 29.21 2.36
CA VAL A 936 6.43 29.33 3.77
C VAL A 936 5.92 30.74 4.06
N PHE A 937 4.74 30.82 4.67
CA PHE A 937 4.08 32.07 5.08
C PHE A 937 3.87 32.07 6.59
N ARG A 938 4.80 32.65 7.34
CA ARG A 938 4.78 32.64 8.82
C ARG A 938 4.87 34.03 9.47
N ARG A 939 5.20 35.06 8.68
CA ARG A 939 5.39 36.44 9.14
C ARG A 939 4.41 37.37 8.44
N ALA A 940 3.94 38.38 9.15
CA ALA A 940 3.09 39.42 8.58
C ALA A 940 3.87 40.19 7.50
N ALA A 941 3.21 40.46 6.37
CA ALA A 941 3.79 41.28 5.31
C ALA A 941 3.80 42.76 5.72
N SER A 942 4.93 43.44 5.59
CA SER A 942 5.03 44.90 5.78
C SER A 942 4.51 45.71 4.58
N SER A 943 4.39 45.08 3.42
CA SER A 943 3.91 45.67 2.16
C SER A 943 3.16 44.60 1.36
N PRO A 944 2.12 44.96 0.57
CA PRO A 944 1.43 44.01 -0.31
C PRO A 944 2.33 43.48 -1.44
N THR A 945 3.49 44.08 -1.69
CA THR A 945 4.43 43.64 -2.72
C THR A 945 5.86 43.68 -2.20
N ARG A 946 6.65 42.66 -2.55
CA ARG A 946 8.12 42.67 -2.47
C ARG A 946 8.69 42.23 -3.81
N THR A 947 9.60 43.02 -4.36
CA THR A 947 10.38 42.66 -5.55
C THR A 947 11.84 42.59 -5.14
N LEU A 948 12.43 41.41 -5.25
CA LEU A 948 13.86 41.23 -5.01
C LEU A 948 14.64 41.58 -6.28
N PRO A 949 15.87 42.12 -6.15
CA PRO A 949 16.75 42.39 -7.27
C PRO A 949 16.98 41.12 -8.11
N GLN A 950 16.87 41.25 -9.43
CA GLN A 950 17.21 40.15 -10.31
C GLN A 950 18.74 39.97 -10.29
N ARG A 951 19.17 38.73 -10.11
CA ARG A 951 20.58 38.36 -10.16
C ARG A 951 20.88 37.81 -11.55
N THR A 952 21.84 38.43 -12.22
CA THR A 952 22.30 37.96 -13.54
C THR A 952 23.59 37.18 -13.35
N ALA A 953 23.55 35.90 -13.71
CA ALA A 953 24.72 35.05 -13.78
C ALA A 953 25.46 35.26 -15.12
N THR A 954 26.76 35.50 -15.08
CA THR A 954 27.62 35.62 -16.27
C THR A 954 28.79 34.66 -16.15
N THR A 955 29.01 33.83 -17.16
CA THR A 955 30.20 32.98 -17.22
C THR A 955 31.45 33.84 -17.45
N LEU A 956 32.37 33.84 -16.49
CA LEU A 956 33.64 34.56 -16.55
C LEU A 956 34.72 33.77 -17.31
N ALA A 957 34.74 32.45 -17.16
CA ALA A 957 35.68 31.57 -17.84
C ALA A 957 35.21 30.12 -17.88
N THR A 958 35.71 29.38 -18.86
CA THR A 958 35.63 27.92 -18.93
C THR A 958 37.00 27.33 -18.60
N VAL A 959 37.03 26.34 -17.70
CA VAL A 959 38.26 25.67 -17.27
C VAL A 959 38.67 24.62 -18.31
N SER A 960 39.48 25.04 -19.29
CA SER A 960 39.88 24.23 -20.46
C SER A 960 41.32 23.72 -20.41
N GLY A 961 41.61 22.49 -20.87
CA GLY A 961 42.96 21.90 -20.98
C GLY A 961 43.07 20.57 -20.23
N PRO A 962 44.28 20.02 -20.01
CA PRO A 962 44.42 18.70 -19.41
C PRO A 962 44.02 18.67 -17.92
N TRP A 963 43.45 17.54 -17.51
CA TRP A 963 43.13 17.21 -16.12
C TRP A 963 43.87 15.94 -15.70
N ASP A 964 44.54 16.00 -14.55
CA ASP A 964 45.14 14.81 -13.94
C ASP A 964 44.07 14.08 -13.13
N VAL A 965 43.85 12.80 -13.41
CA VAL A 965 42.82 11.98 -12.75
C VAL A 965 43.49 10.79 -12.07
N THR A 966 43.21 10.61 -10.78
CA THR A 966 43.67 9.44 -10.02
C THR A 966 42.51 8.53 -9.62
N PHE A 967 42.74 7.23 -9.70
CA PHE A 967 41.78 6.20 -9.33
C PHE A 967 42.29 5.40 -8.12
N PRO A 968 41.40 4.88 -7.25
CA PRO A 968 41.80 4.02 -6.16
C PRO A 968 42.40 2.70 -6.67
N ALA A 969 43.40 2.20 -5.97
CA ALA A 969 44.00 0.90 -6.28
C ALA A 969 42.97 -0.24 -6.19
N ASN A 970 43.21 -1.29 -6.98
CA ASN A 970 42.41 -2.53 -6.99
C ASN A 970 40.94 -2.37 -7.43
N LEU A 971 40.60 -1.31 -8.17
CA LEU A 971 39.25 -1.12 -8.76
C LEU A 971 39.23 -1.23 -10.30
N GLY A 972 40.26 -1.86 -10.89
CA GLY A 972 40.35 -2.17 -12.31
C GLY A 972 40.90 -1.04 -13.19
N ALA A 973 40.77 0.23 -12.79
CA ALA A 973 41.38 1.36 -13.48
C ALA A 973 42.88 1.52 -13.16
N PRO A 974 43.69 2.10 -14.07
CA PRO A 974 45.06 2.51 -13.76
C PRO A 974 45.09 3.58 -12.66
N GLU A 975 46.17 3.63 -11.87
CA GLU A 975 46.29 4.56 -10.73
C GLU A 975 46.16 6.04 -11.13
N ARG A 976 46.69 6.40 -12.30
CA ARG A 976 46.63 7.76 -12.84
C ARG A 976 46.46 7.74 -14.35
N ILE A 977 45.62 8.65 -14.85
CA ILE A 977 45.55 9.04 -16.25
C ILE A 977 45.64 10.56 -16.35
N GLN A 978 45.85 11.06 -17.57
CA GLN A 978 45.64 12.46 -17.90
C GLN A 978 44.60 12.56 -19.01
N LEU A 979 43.52 13.29 -18.75
CA LEU A 979 42.47 13.55 -19.74
C LEU A 979 42.77 14.88 -20.43
N ALA A 980 42.94 14.88 -21.76
CA ALA A 980 43.20 16.09 -22.52
C ALA A 980 42.01 17.07 -22.49
N HIS A 981 40.80 16.53 -22.42
CA HIS A 981 39.54 17.23 -22.20
C HIS A 981 38.64 16.36 -21.32
N LEU A 982 37.64 16.97 -20.67
CA LEU A 982 36.66 16.24 -19.88
C LEU A 982 35.75 15.42 -20.81
N GLU A 983 35.52 14.16 -20.44
CA GLU A 983 34.68 13.22 -21.16
C GLU A 983 34.12 12.18 -20.18
N SER A 984 33.09 11.44 -20.60
CA SER A 984 32.59 10.30 -19.83
C SER A 984 33.66 9.21 -19.77
N TRP A 985 33.89 8.64 -18.57
CA TRP A 985 34.78 7.48 -18.41
C TRP A 985 34.39 6.34 -19.34
N THR A 986 33.10 6.15 -19.62
CA THR A 986 32.60 5.07 -20.48
C THR A 986 33.01 5.19 -21.95
N ALA A 987 33.43 6.38 -22.38
CA ALA A 987 33.98 6.63 -23.71
C ALA A 987 35.49 6.31 -23.80
N HIS A 988 36.17 6.21 -22.66
CA HIS A 988 37.61 5.97 -22.62
C HIS A 988 37.98 4.57 -23.17
N ALA A 989 39.11 4.49 -23.86
CA ALA A 989 39.54 3.25 -24.53
C ALA A 989 40.01 2.16 -23.56
N ASP A 990 40.61 2.55 -22.44
CA ASP A 990 41.03 1.62 -21.38
C ASP A 990 39.81 0.98 -20.69
N PRO A 991 39.63 -0.35 -20.73
CA PRO A 991 38.51 -1.03 -20.09
C PRO A 991 38.42 -0.81 -18.58
N GLY A 992 39.55 -0.59 -17.91
CA GLY A 992 39.63 -0.29 -16.49
C GLY A 992 38.93 1.03 -16.14
N VAL A 993 39.16 2.06 -16.96
CA VAL A 993 38.49 3.38 -16.86
C VAL A 993 37.04 3.27 -17.32
N LYS A 994 36.79 2.64 -18.47
CA LYS A 994 35.46 2.47 -19.07
C LYS A 994 34.44 1.87 -18.12
N TYR A 995 34.85 0.86 -17.36
CA TYR A 995 34.00 0.14 -16.42
C TYR A 995 34.34 0.49 -14.97
N PHE A 996 35.00 1.62 -14.70
CA PHE A 996 35.31 2.03 -13.34
C PHE A 996 34.03 2.30 -12.54
N SER A 997 33.98 1.81 -11.30
CA SER A 997 33.01 2.25 -10.30
C SER A 997 33.70 2.56 -8.99
N GLY A 998 33.40 3.71 -8.41
CA GLY A 998 34.07 4.24 -7.22
C GLY A 998 34.28 5.75 -7.33
N THR A 999 35.25 6.27 -6.57
CA THR A 999 35.58 7.69 -6.54
C THR A 999 36.89 7.97 -7.26
N ALA A 1000 36.87 8.74 -8.34
CA ALA A 1000 38.09 9.24 -9.01
C ALA A 1000 38.34 10.70 -8.67
N THR A 1001 39.61 11.10 -8.49
CA THR A 1001 39.98 12.47 -8.11
C THR A 1001 40.57 13.21 -9.30
N TYR A 1002 39.92 14.27 -9.73
CA TYR A 1002 40.39 15.22 -10.73
C TYR A 1002 41.15 16.35 -10.06
N THR A 1003 42.32 16.69 -10.56
CA THR A 1003 43.11 17.83 -10.06
C THR A 1003 43.52 18.76 -11.18
N ARG A 1004 43.49 20.05 -10.88
CA ARG A 1004 43.91 21.09 -11.82
C ARG A 1004 44.29 22.39 -11.12
N ARG A 1005 45.20 23.16 -11.73
CA ARG A 1005 45.44 24.56 -11.37
C ARG A 1005 44.82 25.50 -12.39
N ILE A 1006 44.20 26.58 -11.91
CA ILE A 1006 43.64 27.64 -12.75
C ILE A 1006 44.20 29.00 -12.33
N GLN A 1007 44.25 29.94 -13.27
CA GLN A 1007 44.62 31.33 -13.00
C GLN A 1007 43.37 32.20 -12.96
N ALA A 1008 43.11 32.83 -11.83
CA ALA A 1008 41.98 33.73 -11.63
C ALA A 1008 42.47 35.19 -11.75
N PRO A 1009 42.13 35.93 -12.81
CA PRO A 1009 42.50 37.33 -12.95
C PRO A 1009 41.78 38.19 -11.91
N GLN A 1010 42.41 39.30 -11.52
CA GLN A 1010 41.84 40.26 -10.55
C GLN A 1010 40.44 40.76 -10.96
N SER A 1011 40.15 40.81 -12.27
CA SER A 1011 38.87 41.26 -12.82
C SER A 1011 37.68 40.39 -12.41
N TRP A 1012 37.89 39.15 -11.95
CA TRP A 1012 36.81 38.31 -11.43
C TRP A 1012 36.30 38.78 -10.07
N PHE A 1013 37.12 39.47 -9.29
CA PHE A 1013 36.86 39.81 -7.89
C PHE A 1013 36.33 41.24 -7.74
N GLN A 1014 35.17 41.51 -8.37
CA GLN A 1014 34.50 42.80 -8.27
C GLN A 1014 33.73 42.94 -6.94
N SER A 1015 33.63 44.17 -6.42
CA SER A 1015 32.86 44.45 -5.21
C SER A 1015 31.39 44.07 -5.40
N GLY A 1016 30.84 43.25 -4.50
CA GLY A 1016 29.45 42.77 -4.56
C GLY A 1016 29.21 41.59 -5.50
N ALA A 1017 30.22 41.13 -6.25
CA ALA A 1017 30.13 39.93 -7.07
C ALA A 1017 30.23 38.66 -6.20
N ARG A 1018 29.36 37.69 -6.47
CA ARG A 1018 29.45 36.31 -5.96
C ARG A 1018 30.06 35.43 -7.05
N LEU A 1019 31.04 34.62 -6.70
CA LEU A 1019 31.65 33.66 -7.62
C LEU A 1019 31.14 32.26 -7.31
N ALA A 1020 30.86 31.49 -8.34
CA ALA A 1020 30.54 30.06 -8.23
C ALA A 1020 31.38 29.26 -9.22
N LEU A 1021 31.76 28.05 -8.83
CA LEU A 1021 32.31 27.04 -9.74
C LEU A 1021 31.16 26.12 -10.16
N ASP A 1022 30.81 26.14 -11.45
CA ASP A 1022 29.83 25.23 -12.04
C ASP A 1022 30.57 24.08 -12.72
N LEU A 1023 30.25 22.85 -12.32
CA LEU A 1023 30.89 21.66 -12.87
C LEU A 1023 30.29 21.19 -14.20
N GLY A 1024 29.16 21.76 -14.64
CA GLY A 1024 28.41 21.26 -15.78
C GLY A 1024 27.83 19.87 -15.50
N ALA A 1025 28.01 18.95 -16.45
CA ALA A 1025 27.55 17.57 -16.29
C ALA A 1025 28.48 16.74 -15.39
N VAL A 1026 27.89 16.12 -14.36
CA VAL A 1026 28.54 15.21 -13.41
C VAL A 1026 27.70 13.94 -13.30
N HIS A 1027 28.36 12.80 -13.43
CA HIS A 1027 27.75 11.48 -13.25
C HIS A 1027 28.54 10.68 -12.19
N ASP A 1028 28.14 10.69 -10.92
CA ASP A 1028 26.84 11.16 -10.39
C ASP A 1028 26.93 12.10 -9.18
N ILE A 1029 27.98 12.02 -8.37
CA ILE A 1029 28.21 12.87 -7.19
C ILE A 1029 29.60 13.50 -7.31
N ALA A 1030 29.74 14.77 -6.95
CA ALA A 1030 31.03 15.46 -6.88
C ALA A 1030 31.31 16.02 -5.48
N GLU A 1031 32.52 15.88 -5.00
CA GLU A 1031 33.05 16.62 -3.84
C GLU A 1031 34.09 17.61 -4.32
N VAL A 1032 33.86 18.90 -4.08
CA VAL A 1032 34.70 19.98 -4.61
C VAL A 1032 35.50 20.64 -3.49
N SER A 1033 36.82 20.66 -3.62
CA SER A 1033 37.73 21.42 -2.77
C SER A 1033 38.51 22.44 -3.62
N ILE A 1034 38.50 23.69 -3.16
CA ILE A 1034 39.25 24.79 -3.76
C ILE A 1034 40.33 25.20 -2.77
N ASN A 1035 41.59 25.25 -3.22
CA ASN A 1035 42.74 25.65 -2.40
C ASN A 1035 42.94 24.85 -1.09
N GLY A 1036 42.43 23.62 -1.02
CA GLY A 1036 42.56 22.74 0.15
C GLY A 1036 41.49 22.95 1.22
N GLU A 1037 40.46 23.76 0.96
CA GLU A 1037 39.30 23.90 1.85
C GLU A 1037 38.51 22.59 1.97
N PRO A 1038 37.76 22.39 3.07
CA PRO A 1038 36.89 21.22 3.22
C PRO A 1038 35.96 21.02 2.01
N PRO A 1039 35.81 19.79 1.50
CA PRO A 1039 35.04 19.56 0.30
C PRO A 1039 33.55 19.83 0.50
N VAL A 1040 32.91 20.38 -0.54
CA VAL A 1040 31.45 20.51 -0.63
C VAL A 1040 30.91 19.39 -1.51
N THR A 1041 29.97 18.60 -0.99
CA THR A 1041 29.32 17.50 -1.72
C THR A 1041 28.13 18.00 -2.54
N LEU A 1042 28.19 17.78 -3.86
CA LEU A 1042 27.17 18.09 -4.84
C LEU A 1042 26.59 16.78 -5.39
N TRP A 1043 25.30 16.54 -5.14
CA TRP A 1043 24.65 15.24 -5.43
C TRP A 1043 23.52 15.34 -6.47
N LYS A 1044 23.24 16.56 -6.96
CA LYS A 1044 22.26 16.85 -8.01
C LYS A 1044 22.64 18.10 -8.79
N PRO A 1045 22.12 18.28 -10.02
CA PRO A 1045 22.18 19.55 -10.71
C PRO A 1045 21.35 20.65 -10.02
N PRO A 1046 21.69 21.93 -10.26
CA PRO A 1046 22.95 22.38 -10.86
C PRO A 1046 24.14 22.01 -9.95
N TYR A 1047 25.22 21.46 -10.52
CA TYR A 1047 26.43 21.07 -9.78
C TYR A 1047 27.32 22.30 -9.55
N GLN A 1048 26.84 23.22 -8.72
CA GLN A 1048 27.49 24.49 -8.43
C GLN A 1048 27.90 24.59 -6.96
N VAL A 1049 29.09 25.15 -6.71
CA VAL A 1049 29.57 25.50 -5.37
C VAL A 1049 29.90 26.99 -5.29
N ASP A 1050 29.52 27.65 -4.19
CA ASP A 1050 29.96 29.02 -3.91
C ASP A 1050 31.48 29.03 -3.74
N ALA A 1051 32.15 29.82 -4.59
CA ALA A 1051 33.59 29.95 -4.66
C ALA A 1051 34.06 31.36 -4.29
N THR A 1052 33.16 32.23 -3.81
CA THR A 1052 33.43 33.65 -3.51
C THR A 1052 34.54 33.83 -2.49
N GLY A 1053 34.54 33.01 -1.43
CA GLY A 1053 35.56 33.04 -0.38
C GLY A 1053 36.78 32.17 -0.68
N SER A 1054 36.62 31.15 -1.51
CA SER A 1054 37.62 30.10 -1.72
C SER A 1054 38.58 30.41 -2.87
N LEU A 1055 38.10 31.07 -3.93
CA LEU A 1055 38.96 31.55 -5.03
C LEU A 1055 39.71 32.82 -4.62
N LYS A 1056 40.95 32.94 -5.07
CA LYS A 1056 41.79 34.14 -4.87
C LYS A 1056 42.43 34.59 -6.19
N PRO A 1057 42.82 35.87 -6.32
CA PRO A 1057 43.60 36.32 -7.47
C PRO A 1057 44.89 35.50 -7.65
N GLY A 1058 45.21 35.19 -8.90
CA GLY A 1058 46.34 34.33 -9.26
C GLY A 1058 45.98 32.84 -9.24
N GLU A 1059 46.92 32.01 -8.79
CA GLU A 1059 46.80 30.55 -8.94
C GLU A 1059 45.86 29.94 -7.89
N ASN A 1060 44.95 29.08 -8.36
CA ASN A 1060 44.04 28.30 -7.52
C ASN A 1060 44.15 26.82 -7.86
N ARG A 1061 44.17 25.95 -6.84
CA ARG A 1061 44.13 24.49 -7.00
C ARG A 1061 42.68 24.02 -6.85
N LEU A 1062 42.19 23.32 -7.86
CA LEU A 1062 40.92 22.62 -7.85
C LEU A 1062 41.17 21.12 -7.63
N GLU A 1063 40.42 20.53 -6.72
CA GLU A 1063 40.32 19.08 -6.52
C GLU A 1063 38.84 18.70 -6.54
N ILE A 1064 38.46 17.83 -7.48
CA ILE A 1064 37.07 17.40 -7.67
C ILE A 1064 37.05 15.87 -7.62
N LYS A 1065 36.44 15.30 -6.59
CA LYS A 1065 36.25 13.85 -6.48
C LYS A 1065 34.90 13.50 -7.06
N VAL A 1066 34.85 12.65 -8.09
CA VAL A 1066 33.59 12.21 -8.69
C VAL A 1066 33.34 10.75 -8.38
N THR A 1067 32.12 10.45 -7.96
CA THR A 1067 31.67 9.11 -7.57
C THR A 1067 30.44 8.71 -8.38
N ASN A 1068 30.47 7.51 -8.94
CA ASN A 1068 29.35 6.89 -9.68
C ASN A 1068 28.80 5.68 -8.93
N GLN A 1069 27.89 4.92 -9.53
CA GLN A 1069 27.31 3.67 -9.01
C GLN A 1069 28.09 2.39 -9.41
N TRP A 1070 27.87 1.28 -8.68
CA TRP A 1070 28.49 -0.03 -8.95
C TRP A 1070 28.16 -0.65 -10.32
N THR A 1071 27.11 -0.16 -10.98
CA THR A 1071 26.56 -0.71 -12.23
C THR A 1071 27.62 -0.90 -13.32
N ASN A 1072 28.49 0.08 -13.55
CA ASN A 1072 29.49 0.01 -14.63
C ASN A 1072 30.53 -1.09 -14.37
N ARG A 1073 31.03 -1.20 -13.13
CA ARG A 1073 31.97 -2.27 -12.76
C ARG A 1073 31.33 -3.64 -12.81
N GLN A 1074 30.06 -3.77 -12.40
CA GLN A 1074 29.30 -5.02 -12.53
C GLN A 1074 29.15 -5.45 -14.00
N ILE A 1075 28.90 -4.52 -14.92
CA ILE A 1075 28.86 -4.80 -16.36
C ILE A 1075 30.23 -5.28 -16.83
N GLY A 1076 31.31 -4.55 -16.49
CA GLY A 1076 32.67 -4.93 -16.86
C GLY A 1076 33.07 -6.32 -16.36
N ASP A 1077 32.69 -6.67 -15.14
CA ASP A 1077 33.01 -7.96 -14.51
C ASP A 1077 32.23 -9.14 -15.12
N ARG A 1078 31.09 -8.90 -15.78
CA ARG A 1078 30.37 -9.94 -16.55
C ARG A 1078 31.09 -10.30 -17.85
N LEU A 1079 31.97 -9.43 -18.34
CA LEU A 1079 32.70 -9.61 -19.61
C LEU A 1079 34.05 -10.32 -19.46
N VAL A 1080 34.48 -10.59 -18.22
CA VAL A 1080 35.79 -11.19 -17.91
C VAL A 1080 35.64 -12.49 -17.12
N PRO A 1081 36.62 -13.41 -17.20
CA PRO A 1081 36.64 -14.62 -16.39
C PRO A 1081 36.79 -14.30 -14.90
N ALA A 1082 36.42 -15.28 -14.04
CA ALA A 1082 36.30 -15.08 -12.60
C ALA A 1082 37.58 -14.60 -11.90
N ASP A 1083 38.75 -15.05 -12.37
CA ASP A 1083 40.08 -14.67 -11.86
C ASP A 1083 40.48 -13.22 -12.19
N ARG A 1084 39.72 -12.55 -13.07
CA ARG A 1084 39.94 -11.15 -13.48
C ARG A 1084 38.85 -10.20 -13.02
N LYS A 1085 37.85 -10.68 -12.26
CA LYS A 1085 36.80 -9.82 -11.71
C LYS A 1085 37.37 -8.93 -10.62
N VAL A 1086 36.91 -7.68 -10.60
CA VAL A 1086 37.31 -6.69 -9.59
C VAL A 1086 36.48 -6.87 -8.33
N LEU A 1087 35.18 -7.15 -8.50
CA LEU A 1087 34.25 -7.38 -7.41
C LEU A 1087 34.31 -8.84 -6.97
N ALA A 1088 34.31 -9.06 -5.64
CA ALA A 1088 34.43 -10.38 -5.04
C ALA A 1088 33.31 -11.34 -5.48
N MET A 1089 32.13 -10.79 -5.77
CA MET A 1089 30.99 -11.50 -6.33
C MET A 1089 30.25 -10.53 -7.26
N PRO A 1090 29.78 -10.95 -8.45
CA PRO A 1090 28.68 -10.22 -9.07
C PRO A 1090 27.50 -10.32 -8.11
N ALA A 1091 26.85 -9.20 -7.76
CA ALA A 1091 25.54 -9.28 -7.14
C ALA A 1091 24.67 -10.15 -8.06
N GLY A 1092 24.30 -11.35 -7.57
CA GLY A 1092 23.51 -12.30 -8.34
C GLY A 1092 22.21 -11.61 -8.74
N GLY A 1093 22.07 -11.31 -10.02
CA GLY A 1093 20.81 -10.84 -10.56
C GLY A 1093 19.75 -11.90 -10.32
N PHE A 1094 18.64 -11.53 -9.71
CA PHE A 1094 17.46 -12.36 -9.66
C PHE A 1094 17.03 -12.74 -11.09
N GLY A 1095 17.06 -14.04 -11.41
CA GLY A 1095 16.02 -14.70 -12.20
C GLY A 1095 15.09 -15.40 -11.21
N PRO A 1096 13.75 -15.19 -11.25
CA PRO A 1096 12.86 -15.30 -12.42
C PRO A 1096 12.32 -13.96 -12.95
N MET A 1097 12.67 -12.83 -12.34
CA MET A 1097 12.47 -11.46 -12.88
C MET A 1097 13.58 -11.05 -13.88
N ALA A 1098 14.47 -11.97 -14.25
CA ALA A 1098 15.49 -11.82 -15.28
C ALA A 1098 14.94 -11.60 -16.70
N GLY A 1099 13.62 -11.52 -16.88
CA GLY A 1099 13.00 -11.05 -18.12
C GLY A 1099 13.31 -9.59 -18.47
N PHE A 1100 13.87 -8.80 -17.56
CA PHE A 1100 14.23 -7.39 -17.76
C PHE A 1100 15.73 -7.11 -17.80
N GLY A 1101 16.55 -8.08 -18.24
CA GLY A 1101 17.98 -7.96 -18.55
C GLY A 1101 18.62 -6.64 -18.13
N GLY A 1102 19.03 -6.54 -16.84
CA GLY A 1102 19.56 -5.31 -16.25
C GLY A 1102 20.62 -4.65 -17.13
N PRO A 1103 20.89 -3.35 -16.96
CA PRO A 1103 21.57 -2.53 -17.97
C PRO A 1103 22.77 -3.25 -18.61
N GLN A 1104 22.68 -3.42 -19.93
CA GLN A 1104 23.70 -4.10 -20.75
C GLN A 1104 24.81 -3.14 -21.19
N THR A 1105 24.54 -1.84 -21.11
CA THR A 1105 25.46 -0.76 -21.47
C THR A 1105 25.82 0.05 -20.23
N PRO A 1106 27.11 0.40 -20.04
CA PRO A 1106 27.52 1.23 -18.92
C PRO A 1106 26.92 2.64 -19.06
N ALA A 1107 26.44 3.19 -17.95
CA ALA A 1107 25.89 4.55 -17.88
C ALA A 1107 27.01 5.59 -17.93
N GLU A 1108 26.74 6.77 -18.46
CA GLU A 1108 27.69 7.91 -18.43
C GLU A 1108 28.22 8.13 -17.01
N SER A 1109 29.50 8.50 -16.91
CA SER A 1109 30.19 8.50 -15.62
C SER A 1109 31.38 9.46 -15.63
N GLY A 1110 31.63 10.11 -14.49
CA GLY A 1110 32.75 11.03 -14.30
C GLY A 1110 32.37 12.50 -14.40
N LEU A 1111 33.39 13.36 -14.47
CA LEU A 1111 33.26 14.79 -14.70
C LEU A 1111 33.24 15.05 -16.20
N LEU A 1112 32.07 15.36 -16.76
CA LEU A 1112 31.90 15.61 -18.21
C LEU A 1112 32.06 17.09 -18.54
N GLY A 1113 31.73 18.00 -17.61
CA GLY A 1113 31.88 19.42 -17.83
C GLY A 1113 30.76 20.04 -18.69
N PRO A 1114 30.99 21.24 -19.27
CA PRO A 1114 32.18 22.06 -19.06
C PRO A 1114 32.22 22.61 -17.62
N VAL A 1115 33.41 22.66 -17.03
CA VAL A 1115 33.61 23.36 -15.75
C VAL A 1115 33.78 24.84 -16.04
N THR A 1116 32.99 25.70 -15.39
CA THR A 1116 33.00 27.15 -15.60
C THR A 1116 33.05 27.93 -14.29
N VAL A 1117 33.58 29.15 -14.34
CA VAL A 1117 33.51 30.11 -13.24
C VAL A 1117 32.42 31.12 -13.60
N ILE A 1118 31.43 31.25 -12.73
CA ILE A 1118 30.26 32.10 -12.92
C ILE A 1118 30.34 33.25 -11.91
N SER A 1119 30.06 34.47 -12.37
CA SER A 1119 29.83 35.63 -11.52
C SER A 1119 28.35 35.96 -11.45
N THR A 1120 27.87 36.25 -10.25
CA THR A 1120 26.53 36.77 -10.03
C THR A 1120 26.62 38.13 -9.36
N ILE A 1121 26.04 39.15 -10.00
CA ILE A 1121 25.95 40.52 -9.47
C ILE A 1121 24.47 40.85 -9.31
N SER A 1122 24.11 41.46 -8.18
CA SER A 1122 22.74 41.96 -7.97
C SER A 1122 22.59 43.26 -8.76
N GLN A 1123 21.64 43.32 -9.68
CA GLN A 1123 21.34 44.52 -10.47
C GLN A 1123 20.43 45.48 -9.71
#